data_AF-A0A6L8IL71-F1
#
_entry.id   AF-A0A6L8IL71-F1
#
_cell.length_a   1.000
_cell.length_b   1.000
_cell.length_c   1.000
_cell.angle_alpha   90.00
_cell.angle_beta   90.00
_cell.angle_gamma   90.00
#
_symmetry.space_group_name_H-M   'P 1'
#
loop_
_entity.id
_entity.type
_entity.pdbx_description
1 polymer ?
#
loop_
_entity_poly.entity_id
_entity_poly.type
_entity_poly.pdbx_seq_one_letter_code
_entity_poly.pdbx_strand_id
1 'polypeptide(L)'
;MVDALARDFSRRWQIDAELDHHQDDSSLRALAMTTPHIRMARIRCAAGQHAPPCGNADTTPRCWCIIGAFVRTEGAFMVAPFDGLRVVDLSTRLSGAFAARLFGDFGADVLLVEPPQGHTLRHEPPFLDDRPGSERSIVHAYFNWNKHSVVVDSQKGLADAVRGADLVVTTTAAPDPALATVLSALPADTVHLSVTPHGLEDALTGVPGNNLTMSARVGWASINRFADETPLQLPRDSSGVVGGVTAFIAAAAALRRRDATDRAERVDVSELEAFALTVHPWGVASVYHGADGRRRGGGRRRGDPGPLWDMADGRMNLGLADFHNWQDAMNVCNLPEIGAREDLIPDIGRHSKDLRDVVWGLAETLPRLKRWDVFHKLAKLRCVIGVVQDVEDMPANDQFAAREYFVTTQVEGRPARASGAPAKLSPSPWKLRRAAPRLGESPLAPQPARSARPAQELSPADLAAGPLAGTRVLSFGQAWSGTFGTELFALLGADVVQIASTKHPDSFRRISNRIPAGVADESRRQHPANTQGQYNAVNLHKREINLDLTDDRGREILWKLLPRFDIVADNFRPTVLPSWGITLEKLHEIRPGTIWASISGYGENGPYRDYPANGNTTEPMAGLATLNGYEGDPGMNTNGLVPDPVSGYFLCATVLAALAHRDRTGEAQRVDLSMLEAVATSVGDALVEYDATGRKPCPRGNHHPRIAPHNTFRARDEEYLALAAETDEAWAALKTFVGDPRLDTDRFSTNATRKANEAELDAILADWCLSQDAEAIAETLGAARICAARVVPLAEVYSRPHPHLAASGFISRIDHPEAGPTWLPGRPWRFSAAASEPVRGAPCVGEHSREVFAEELGMTDAEYESLVAAGITGTLDEMPSTT
;
A
#
# COMPACT_ATOMS: atom_id res chain seq x y z
N MET A 1 13.67 -41.29 -22.82
CA MET A 1 13.67 -39.80 -22.91
C MET A 1 15.09 -39.26 -23.13
N VAL A 2 16.08 -39.66 -22.33
CA VAL A 2 17.50 -39.29 -22.50
C VAL A 2 18.10 -39.80 -23.83
N ASP A 3 17.83 -41.05 -24.22
CA ASP A 3 18.29 -41.60 -25.50
C ASP A 3 17.65 -40.96 -26.74
N ALA A 4 16.50 -40.29 -26.57
CA ALA A 4 15.83 -39.56 -27.63
C ALA A 4 16.47 -38.17 -27.82
N LEU A 5 16.83 -37.51 -26.70
CA LEU A 5 17.57 -36.25 -26.69
C LEU A 5 19.00 -36.41 -27.24
N ALA A 6 19.71 -37.49 -26.90
CA ALA A 6 21.06 -37.75 -27.40
C ALA A 6 21.09 -38.03 -28.91
N ARG A 7 20.07 -38.73 -29.44
CA ARG A 7 19.91 -38.99 -30.87
C ARG A 7 19.49 -37.74 -31.66
N ASP A 8 18.67 -36.88 -31.09
CA ASP A 8 18.28 -35.60 -31.71
C ASP A 8 19.45 -34.60 -31.75
N PHE A 9 20.26 -34.59 -30.68
CA PHE A 9 21.49 -33.80 -30.61
C PHE A 9 22.56 -34.27 -31.60
N SER A 10 22.77 -35.59 -31.72
CA SER A 10 23.73 -36.17 -32.69
C SER A 10 23.30 -35.94 -34.15
N ARG A 11 21.99 -36.01 -34.44
CA ARG A 11 21.43 -35.69 -35.78
C ARG A 11 21.57 -34.23 -36.15
N ARG A 12 21.37 -33.30 -35.20
CA ARG A 12 21.45 -31.86 -35.46
C ARG A 12 22.87 -31.35 -35.71
N TRP A 13 23.88 -32.02 -35.16
CA TRP A 13 25.24 -31.50 -35.12
C TRP A 13 26.30 -32.41 -35.77
N GLN A 14 25.93 -33.58 -36.29
CA GLN A 14 26.83 -34.55 -36.95
C GLN A 14 28.06 -34.94 -36.09
N ILE A 15 27.85 -35.19 -34.80
CA ILE A 15 28.89 -35.66 -33.88
C ILE A 15 28.37 -36.93 -33.18
N ASP A 16 29.16 -38.01 -33.20
CA ASP A 16 28.87 -39.25 -32.46
C ASP A 16 29.14 -39.04 -30.96
N ALA A 17 28.12 -39.25 -30.12
CA ALA A 17 28.23 -39.22 -28.67
C ALA A 17 27.86 -40.58 -28.07
N GLU A 18 28.84 -41.31 -27.53
CA GLU A 18 28.61 -42.49 -26.67
C GLU A 18 28.69 -42.12 -25.18
N LEU A 19 27.77 -42.66 -24.37
CA LEU A 19 27.72 -42.50 -22.92
C LEU A 19 28.45 -43.68 -22.25
N ASP A 20 29.48 -43.38 -21.46
CA ASP A 20 30.22 -44.39 -20.69
C ASP A 20 29.60 -44.57 -19.29
N HIS A 21 29.39 -45.81 -18.86
CA HIS A 21 28.79 -46.18 -17.58
C HIS A 21 29.82 -46.94 -16.73
N HIS A 22 30.45 -46.26 -15.77
CA HIS A 22 31.14 -46.94 -14.68
C HIS A 22 30.91 -46.29 -13.31
N GLN A 23 30.75 -47.19 -12.32
CA GLN A 23 30.31 -47.01 -10.94
C GLN A 23 31.43 -46.63 -9.96
N ASP A 24 30.97 -46.20 -8.78
CA ASP A 24 31.63 -46.12 -7.47
C ASP A 24 32.59 -44.96 -7.18
N ASP A 25 32.02 -43.91 -6.57
CA ASP A 25 32.75 -43.12 -5.59
C ASP A 25 31.81 -42.68 -4.44
N SER A 26 32.12 -43.16 -3.22
CA SER A 26 31.33 -43.00 -1.99
C SER A 26 31.23 -41.56 -1.45
N SER A 27 31.92 -40.61 -2.07
CA SER A 27 31.94 -39.19 -1.70
C SER A 27 30.71 -38.39 -2.17
N LEU A 28 29.88 -38.93 -3.07
CA LEU A 28 28.71 -38.23 -3.63
C LEU A 28 27.39 -38.47 -2.88
N ARG A 29 27.33 -39.41 -1.94
CA ARG A 29 26.09 -39.68 -1.17
C ARG A 29 25.74 -38.58 -0.17
N ALA A 30 26.69 -37.77 0.28
CA ALA A 30 26.42 -36.67 1.21
C ALA A 30 25.83 -35.42 0.51
N LEU A 31 26.10 -35.21 -0.78
CA LEU A 31 25.55 -34.08 -1.55
C LEU A 31 24.19 -34.38 -2.19
N ALA A 32 23.87 -35.66 -2.41
CA ALA A 32 22.65 -36.07 -3.11
C ALA A 32 21.37 -36.07 -2.24
N MET A 33 21.49 -35.84 -0.93
CA MET A 33 20.31 -35.71 -0.04
C MET A 33 19.82 -34.26 0.14
N THR A 34 20.51 -33.26 -0.42
CA THR A 34 20.20 -31.84 -0.20
C THR A 34 19.92 -31.03 -1.48
N THR A 35 19.90 -31.64 -2.68
CA THR A 35 19.56 -30.91 -3.91
C THR A 35 19.09 -31.86 -5.04
N PRO A 36 17.93 -31.67 -5.70
CA PRO A 36 17.38 -32.71 -6.59
C PRO A 36 18.00 -32.80 -8.00
N HIS A 37 18.88 -31.89 -8.43
CA HIS A 37 19.16 -31.73 -9.88
C HIS A 37 20.63 -31.47 -10.27
N ILE A 38 21.58 -32.35 -9.90
CA ILE A 38 22.93 -32.31 -10.50
C ILE A 38 23.41 -33.70 -10.91
N ARG A 39 23.65 -33.91 -12.22
CA ARG A 39 24.53 -34.95 -12.76
C ARG A 39 25.41 -34.34 -13.87
N MET A 40 26.73 -34.41 -13.72
CA MET A 40 27.70 -33.91 -14.72
C MET A 40 28.10 -35.02 -15.72
N ALA A 41 28.35 -34.66 -16.97
CA ALA A 41 29.00 -35.51 -17.98
C ALA A 41 30.24 -34.81 -18.57
N ARG A 42 31.30 -35.57 -18.90
CA ARG A 42 32.53 -35.08 -19.57
C ARG A 42 32.54 -35.53 -21.03
N ILE A 43 32.96 -34.66 -21.96
CA ILE A 43 33.14 -34.99 -23.39
C ILE A 43 34.58 -34.64 -23.82
N ARG A 44 35.24 -35.53 -24.57
CA ARG A 44 36.55 -35.30 -25.24
C ARG A 44 36.34 -35.04 -26.74
N CYS A 45 37.12 -34.12 -27.31
CA CYS A 45 37.08 -33.81 -28.74
C CYS A 45 38.15 -34.61 -29.51
N ALA A 46 37.81 -35.19 -30.66
CA ALA A 46 38.72 -35.90 -31.57
C ALA A 46 39.11 -35.01 -32.76
N ALA A 47 40.39 -35.01 -33.12
CA ALA A 47 40.97 -34.18 -34.18
C ALA A 47 40.77 -34.78 -35.58
N GLY A 48 40.42 -33.94 -36.57
CA GLY A 48 40.28 -34.36 -37.98
C GLY A 48 40.23 -33.22 -39.00
N GLN A 49 41.42 -32.84 -39.48
CA GLN A 49 41.80 -32.39 -40.84
C GLN A 49 40.88 -31.43 -41.65
N HIS A 50 41.24 -30.14 -41.65
CA HIS A 50 41.51 -29.31 -42.85
C HIS A 50 41.80 -27.84 -42.45
N ALA A 51 43.07 -27.42 -42.41
CA ALA A 51 43.47 -26.00 -42.41
C ALA A 51 44.86 -25.84 -43.09
N PRO A 52 45.07 -24.82 -43.96
CA PRO A 52 46.34 -24.57 -44.65
C PRO A 52 47.33 -23.77 -43.77
N PRO A 53 48.65 -23.75 -44.11
CA PRO A 53 49.71 -23.42 -43.15
C PRO A 53 50.01 -21.91 -43.12
N CYS A 54 50.04 -21.34 -41.92
CA CYS A 54 50.75 -20.08 -41.65
C CYS A 54 52.09 -20.40 -40.95
N GLY A 55 53.16 -19.90 -41.56
CA GLY A 55 54.54 -20.16 -41.15
C GLY A 55 55.01 -19.31 -39.97
N ASN A 56 56.09 -19.81 -39.37
CA ASN A 56 57.03 -19.20 -38.44
C ASN A 56 56.63 -19.11 -36.94
N ALA A 57 56.96 -20.22 -36.27
CA ALA A 57 57.86 -20.36 -35.12
C ALA A 57 57.53 -19.71 -33.75
N ASP A 58 57.42 -20.62 -32.78
CA ASP A 58 57.71 -20.52 -31.36
C ASP A 58 56.88 -19.59 -30.47
N THR A 59 55.71 -20.08 -30.06
CA THR A 59 55.35 -20.43 -28.66
C THR A 59 53.85 -20.77 -28.64
N THR A 60 53.46 -21.88 -28.01
CA THR A 60 52.06 -22.32 -27.92
C THR A 60 51.21 -21.42 -27.02
N PRO A 61 50.01 -20.98 -27.48
CA PRO A 61 48.86 -20.88 -26.60
C PRO A 61 47.69 -21.73 -27.11
N ARG A 62 47.02 -22.39 -26.17
CA ARG A 62 45.74 -23.06 -26.36
C ARG A 62 44.71 -22.02 -26.82
N CYS A 63 44.36 -21.99 -28.11
CA CYS A 63 43.24 -21.20 -28.60
C CYS A 63 41.92 -21.84 -28.15
N TRP A 64 41.17 -21.13 -27.31
CA TRP A 64 39.78 -21.42 -27.00
C TRP A 64 38.91 -20.75 -28.07
N CYS A 65 38.36 -21.54 -29.00
CA CYS A 65 37.27 -21.05 -29.84
C CYS A 65 35.96 -21.12 -29.03
N ILE A 66 35.51 -19.97 -28.52
CA ILE A 66 34.15 -19.81 -27.98
C ILE A 66 33.22 -19.71 -29.19
N ILE A 67 32.60 -20.82 -29.58
CA ILE A 67 31.36 -20.77 -30.36
C ILE A 67 30.24 -20.60 -29.35
N GLY A 68 29.57 -19.45 -29.41
CA GLY A 68 28.45 -19.10 -28.55
C GLY A 68 27.27 -20.06 -28.74
N ALA A 69 27.21 -21.08 -27.89
CA ALA A 69 25.99 -21.79 -27.58
C ALA A 69 25.48 -21.22 -26.24
N PHE A 70 24.31 -20.58 -26.27
CA PHE A 70 23.59 -20.11 -25.08
C PHE A 70 23.26 -21.31 -24.19
N VAL A 71 24.14 -21.62 -23.25
CA VAL A 71 23.79 -22.31 -22.02
C VAL A 71 23.55 -21.22 -20.99
N ARG A 72 22.28 -20.97 -20.65
CA ARG A 72 21.94 -20.14 -19.49
C ARG A 72 22.59 -20.80 -18.26
N THR A 73 23.69 -20.23 -17.78
CA THR A 73 24.18 -20.51 -16.44
C THR A 73 23.19 -19.92 -15.45
N GLU A 74 22.35 -20.77 -14.85
CA GLU A 74 21.61 -20.44 -13.63
C GLU A 74 22.65 -20.12 -12.54
N GLY A 75 22.75 -18.84 -12.21
CA GLY A 75 23.86 -18.26 -11.45
C GLY A 75 24.15 -16.79 -11.80
N ALA A 76 23.34 -16.14 -12.65
CA ALA A 76 23.28 -14.69 -12.64
C ALA A 76 22.84 -14.25 -11.23
N PHE A 77 23.72 -13.55 -10.51
CA PHE A 77 23.35 -12.88 -9.26
C PHE A 77 22.17 -11.96 -9.58
N MET A 78 20.94 -12.34 -9.18
CA MET A 78 19.77 -11.49 -9.35
C MET A 78 20.00 -10.21 -8.54
N VAL A 79 20.26 -9.11 -9.24
CA VAL A 79 20.48 -7.79 -8.64
C VAL A 79 19.17 -7.38 -7.97
N ALA A 80 19.23 -7.04 -6.68
CA ALA A 80 18.06 -6.53 -5.98
C ALA A 80 17.84 -5.04 -6.33
N PRO A 81 16.60 -4.52 -6.27
CA PRO A 81 16.29 -3.15 -6.67
C PRO A 81 17.22 -2.07 -6.09
N PHE A 82 17.51 -2.17 -4.79
CA PHE A 82 18.32 -1.18 -4.07
C PHE A 82 19.69 -1.72 -3.64
N ASP A 83 20.18 -2.75 -4.34
CA ASP A 83 21.49 -3.32 -4.05
C ASP A 83 22.60 -2.25 -4.15
N GLY A 84 23.45 -2.15 -3.13
CA GLY A 84 24.48 -1.13 -3.02
C GLY A 84 24.00 0.25 -2.52
N LEU A 85 22.73 0.44 -2.17
CA LEU A 85 22.28 1.60 -1.41
C LEU A 85 22.50 1.39 0.09
N ARG A 86 23.00 2.42 0.77
CA ARG A 86 23.13 2.45 2.24
C ARG A 86 22.06 3.36 2.85
N VAL A 87 21.18 2.78 3.66
CA VAL A 87 20.13 3.49 4.40
C VAL A 87 20.50 3.54 5.88
N VAL A 88 20.48 4.72 6.47
CA VAL A 88 20.70 4.91 7.90
C VAL A 88 19.39 5.29 8.56
N ASP A 89 18.88 4.40 9.39
CA ASP A 89 17.64 4.54 10.14
C ASP A 89 17.94 5.12 11.52
N LEU A 90 17.61 6.42 11.68
CA LEU A 90 17.64 7.17 12.93
C LEU A 90 16.22 7.39 13.48
N SER A 91 15.24 6.65 12.97
CA SER A 91 13.85 6.81 13.39
C SER A 91 13.64 6.37 14.82
N THR A 92 12.55 6.84 15.41
CA THR A 92 12.07 6.49 16.75
C THR A 92 10.59 6.10 16.74
N ARG A 93 9.98 6.02 15.55
CA ARG A 93 8.56 5.71 15.32
C ARG A 93 8.43 4.53 14.34
N LEU A 94 7.25 3.90 14.35
CA LEU A 94 6.95 2.77 13.49
C LEU A 94 7.05 3.11 11.99
N SER A 95 6.58 4.29 11.59
CA SER A 95 6.61 4.77 10.20
C SER A 95 8.02 4.79 9.62
N GLY A 96 8.97 5.44 10.30
CA GLY A 96 10.37 5.50 9.88
C GLY A 96 11.02 4.11 9.85
N ALA A 97 10.76 3.29 10.87
CA ALA A 97 11.28 1.93 10.93
C ALA A 97 10.75 1.08 9.77
N PHE A 98 9.46 1.18 9.44
CA PHE A 98 8.87 0.42 8.35
C PHE A 98 9.36 0.91 6.99
N ALA A 99 9.50 2.23 6.79
CA ALA A 99 10.07 2.80 5.58
C ALA A 99 11.49 2.28 5.31
N ALA A 100 12.37 2.32 6.33
CA ALA A 100 13.72 1.81 6.23
C ALA A 100 13.75 0.28 6.00
N ARG A 101 12.85 -0.47 6.64
CA ARG A 101 12.70 -1.92 6.40
C ARG A 101 12.36 -2.21 4.95
N LEU A 102 11.45 -1.46 4.32
CA LEU A 102 11.06 -1.67 2.92
C LEU A 102 12.26 -1.53 1.96
N PHE A 103 13.22 -0.64 2.23
CA PHE A 103 14.47 -0.60 1.46
C PHE A 103 15.31 -1.87 1.63
N GLY A 104 15.43 -2.41 2.85
CA GLY A 104 16.15 -3.66 3.12
C GLY A 104 15.46 -4.90 2.53
N ASP A 105 14.13 -4.91 2.54
CA ASP A 105 13.28 -5.91 1.89
C ASP A 105 13.58 -6.03 0.38
N PHE A 106 13.89 -4.90 -0.26
CA PHE A 106 14.33 -4.80 -1.66
C PHE A 106 15.86 -4.67 -1.83
N GLY A 107 16.64 -5.03 -0.81
CA GLY A 107 18.07 -5.32 -0.92
C GLY A 107 19.05 -4.22 -0.53
N ALA A 108 18.59 -3.07 0.00
CA ALA A 108 19.50 -2.07 0.56
C ALA A 108 20.23 -2.58 1.82
N ASP A 109 21.40 -2.02 2.10
CA ASP A 109 22.08 -2.16 3.39
C ASP A 109 21.49 -1.16 4.37
N VAL A 110 20.72 -1.64 5.35
CA VAL A 110 20.00 -0.79 6.31
C VAL A 110 20.65 -0.88 7.68
N LEU A 111 21.19 0.25 8.13
CA LEU A 111 21.80 0.42 9.45
C LEU A 111 20.80 1.11 10.38
N LEU A 112 20.26 0.36 11.34
CA LEU A 112 19.50 0.87 12.48
C LEU A 112 20.47 1.41 13.54
N VAL A 113 20.48 2.73 13.74
CA VAL A 113 21.31 3.39 14.75
C VAL A 113 20.46 3.63 15.98
N GLU A 114 20.86 3.05 17.10
CA GLU A 114 20.07 3.03 18.31
C GLU A 114 20.80 3.69 19.47
N PRO A 115 20.10 4.34 20.41
CA PRO A 115 20.69 4.75 21.67
C PRO A 115 20.94 3.51 22.58
N PRO A 116 21.64 3.64 23.72
CA PRO A 116 21.92 2.51 24.62
C PRO A 116 20.69 1.74 25.11
N GLN A 117 19.56 2.41 25.25
CA GLN A 117 18.28 1.79 25.59
C GLN A 117 17.60 1.06 24.42
N GLY A 118 18.11 1.21 23.20
CA GLY A 118 17.52 0.68 21.98
C GLY A 118 16.41 1.53 21.38
N HIS A 119 16.01 1.20 20.16
CA HIS A 119 14.92 1.80 19.42
C HIS A 119 13.58 1.65 20.16
N THR A 120 12.70 2.65 20.07
CA THR A 120 11.40 2.69 20.79
C THR A 120 10.58 1.40 20.62
N LEU A 121 10.53 0.85 19.39
CA LEU A 121 9.78 -0.38 19.11
C LEU A 121 10.25 -1.61 19.90
N ARG A 122 11.49 -1.64 20.41
CA ARG A 122 11.96 -2.73 21.29
C ARG A 122 11.18 -2.80 22.60
N HIS A 123 10.55 -1.69 22.98
CA HIS A 123 9.78 -1.52 24.20
C HIS A 123 8.28 -1.51 23.96
N GLU A 124 7.84 -1.76 22.72
CA GLU A 124 6.42 -1.85 22.40
C GLU A 124 5.90 -3.29 22.56
N PRO A 125 4.86 -3.50 23.39
CA PRO A 125 4.15 -4.79 23.43
C PRO A 125 3.40 -5.04 22.11
N PRO A 126 2.98 -6.29 21.86
CA PRO A 126 3.09 -7.46 22.73
C PRO A 126 4.54 -7.97 22.83
N PHE A 127 4.84 -8.60 23.96
CA PHE A 127 6.13 -9.26 24.20
C PHE A 127 5.97 -10.77 24.18
N LEU A 128 7.00 -11.47 23.74
CA LEU A 128 7.12 -12.91 23.88
C LEU A 128 6.87 -13.31 25.35
N ASP A 129 6.01 -14.30 25.60
CA ASP A 129 5.60 -14.77 26.94
C ASP A 129 5.20 -13.65 27.95
N ASP A 130 4.71 -12.50 27.47
CA ASP A 130 4.34 -11.31 28.26
C ASP A 130 5.43 -10.68 29.13
N ARG A 131 6.71 -10.96 28.87
CA ARG A 131 7.78 -10.31 29.64
C ARG A 131 8.51 -9.29 28.78
N PRO A 132 8.53 -8.01 29.21
CA PRO A 132 9.30 -6.97 28.54
C PRO A 132 10.76 -7.36 28.37
N GLY A 133 11.37 -6.89 27.29
CA GLY A 133 12.78 -7.07 26.99
C GLY A 133 13.11 -6.58 25.59
N SER A 134 14.32 -6.05 25.40
CA SER A 134 14.73 -5.37 24.16
C SER A 134 14.69 -6.26 22.92
N GLU A 135 14.73 -7.58 23.11
CA GLU A 135 14.70 -8.60 22.04
C GLU A 135 13.38 -9.37 21.99
N ARG A 136 12.41 -8.98 22.82
CA ARG A 136 11.17 -9.74 23.04
C ARG A 136 9.94 -9.07 22.44
N SER A 137 10.06 -7.83 21.95
CA SER A 137 8.96 -7.13 21.27
C SER A 137 8.67 -7.75 19.91
N ILE A 138 7.40 -8.13 19.72
CA ILE A 138 6.88 -8.58 18.43
C ILE A 138 6.88 -7.44 17.40
N VAL A 139 6.61 -6.21 17.85
CA VAL A 139 6.60 -5.02 17.00
C VAL A 139 8.00 -4.77 16.44
N HIS A 140 9.05 -4.83 17.28
CA HIS A 140 10.43 -4.76 16.79
C HIS A 140 10.76 -5.91 15.82
N ALA A 141 10.41 -7.14 16.17
CA ALA A 141 10.72 -8.33 15.37
C ALA A 141 10.12 -8.27 13.96
N TYR A 142 8.91 -7.70 13.82
CA TYR A 142 8.28 -7.49 12.53
C TYR A 142 8.86 -6.26 11.80
N PHE A 143 8.84 -5.07 12.40
CA PHE A 143 9.13 -3.83 11.69
C PHE A 143 10.62 -3.52 11.47
N ASN A 144 11.55 -4.28 12.06
CA ASN A 144 13.00 -4.02 11.94
C ASN A 144 13.84 -5.15 11.31
N TRP A 145 13.21 -6.17 10.72
CA TRP A 145 13.97 -7.17 9.98
C TRP A 145 14.67 -6.58 8.75
N ASN A 146 15.59 -7.33 8.15
CA ASN A 146 16.44 -6.84 7.05
C ASN A 146 17.32 -5.63 7.39
N LYS A 147 17.62 -5.42 8.69
CA LYS A 147 18.52 -4.37 9.18
C LYS A 147 19.73 -4.95 9.94
N HIS A 148 20.72 -4.09 10.17
CA HIS A 148 21.79 -4.26 11.14
C HIS A 148 21.62 -3.24 12.27
N SER A 149 21.97 -3.58 13.51
CA SER A 149 21.90 -2.64 14.64
C SER A 149 23.30 -2.21 15.11
N VAL A 150 23.46 -0.91 15.36
CA VAL A 150 24.60 -0.32 16.09
C VAL A 150 24.09 0.54 17.24
N VAL A 151 24.82 0.56 18.35
CA VAL A 151 24.55 1.47 19.47
C VAL A 151 25.46 2.69 19.37
N VAL A 152 24.86 3.89 19.41
CA VAL A 152 25.56 5.17 19.35
C VAL A 152 25.03 6.08 20.47
N ASP A 153 25.96 6.65 21.25
CA ASP A 153 25.68 7.52 22.39
C ASP A 153 26.37 8.90 22.30
N SER A 154 27.02 9.19 21.17
CA SER A 154 27.77 10.42 20.97
C SER A 154 27.52 11.03 19.59
N GLN A 155 27.59 12.36 19.52
CA GLN A 155 27.46 13.11 18.27
C GLN A 155 28.49 12.65 17.22
N LYS A 156 29.72 12.34 17.65
CA LYS A 156 30.76 11.81 16.75
C LYS A 156 30.35 10.45 16.16
N GLY A 157 29.86 9.53 17.00
CA GLY A 157 29.37 8.24 16.52
C GLY A 157 28.20 8.38 15.55
N LEU A 158 27.32 9.37 15.77
CA LEU A 158 26.20 9.66 14.87
C LEU A 158 26.70 10.18 13.51
N ALA A 159 27.65 11.13 13.53
CA ALA A 159 28.32 11.62 12.32
C ALA A 159 29.06 10.50 11.57
N ASP A 160 29.66 9.55 12.31
CA ASP A 160 30.33 8.40 11.74
C ASP A 160 29.34 7.40 11.11
N ALA A 161 28.15 7.24 11.70
CA ALA A 161 27.11 6.33 11.20
C ALA A 161 26.47 6.80 9.90
N VAL A 162 26.15 8.10 9.80
CA VAL A 162 25.57 8.70 8.59
C VAL A 162 26.58 8.89 7.47
N ARG A 163 27.88 8.73 7.74
CA ARG A 163 28.92 8.86 6.72
C ARG A 163 28.69 7.86 5.59
N GLY A 164 28.57 8.39 4.37
CA GLY A 164 28.35 7.60 3.16
C GLY A 164 26.93 7.07 2.99
N ALA A 165 25.96 7.56 3.75
CA ALA A 165 24.55 7.22 3.58
C ALA A 165 23.98 7.77 2.26
N ASP A 166 23.24 6.94 1.53
CA ASP A 166 22.40 7.36 0.41
C ASP A 166 21.10 8.01 0.91
N LEU A 167 20.58 7.47 2.02
CA LEU A 167 19.34 7.89 2.65
C LEU A 167 19.51 7.91 4.17
N VAL A 168 19.10 8.99 4.82
CA VAL A 168 18.97 9.09 6.27
C VAL A 168 17.50 9.26 6.62
N VAL A 169 16.98 8.41 7.51
CA VAL A 169 15.57 8.41 7.94
C VAL A 169 15.47 8.96 9.37
N THR A 170 14.63 9.97 9.58
CA THR A 170 14.32 10.53 10.90
C THR A 170 12.81 10.65 11.12
N THR A 171 12.39 10.78 12.39
CA THR A 171 10.98 10.92 12.76
C THR A 171 10.69 12.07 13.72
N THR A 172 11.53 13.11 13.70
CA THR A 172 11.40 14.26 14.60
C THR A 172 11.36 15.57 13.83
N ALA A 173 10.41 16.44 14.19
CA ALA A 173 10.37 17.82 13.76
C ALA A 173 11.30 18.74 14.57
N ALA A 174 11.76 18.27 15.73
CA ALA A 174 12.62 19.01 16.65
C ALA A 174 13.82 18.12 17.04
N PRO A 175 14.83 17.98 16.15
CA PRO A 175 16.02 17.22 16.49
C PRO A 175 16.77 17.88 17.66
N ASP A 176 17.38 17.07 18.52
CA ASP A 176 18.29 17.58 19.54
C ASP A 176 19.53 18.24 18.88
N PRO A 177 20.33 19.03 19.62
CA PRO A 177 21.48 19.73 19.04
C PRO A 177 22.52 18.83 18.37
N ALA A 178 22.70 17.60 18.86
CA ALA A 178 23.66 16.65 18.28
C ALA A 178 23.17 16.15 16.92
N LEU A 179 21.91 15.70 16.85
CA LEU A 179 21.28 15.28 15.61
C LEU A 179 21.16 16.44 14.60
N ALA A 180 20.76 17.63 15.04
CA ALA A 180 20.65 18.81 14.18
C ALA A 180 22.00 19.17 13.52
N THR A 181 23.09 19.07 14.28
CA THR A 181 24.44 19.30 13.75
C THR A 181 24.82 18.26 12.69
N VAL A 182 24.49 16.98 12.92
CA VAL A 182 24.78 15.91 11.96
C VAL A 182 23.95 16.06 10.68
N LEU A 183 22.65 16.34 10.81
CA LEU A 183 21.75 16.54 9.66
C LEU A 183 22.19 17.73 8.80
N SER A 184 22.65 18.83 9.42
CA SER A 184 23.15 20.01 8.71
C SER A 184 24.49 19.77 8.01
N ALA A 185 25.20 18.71 8.36
CA ALA A 185 26.49 18.32 7.80
C ALA A 185 26.40 17.12 6.85
N LEU A 186 25.19 16.71 6.46
CA LEU A 186 25.00 15.63 5.49
C LEU A 186 25.63 16.00 4.13
N PRO A 187 26.22 15.03 3.42
CA PRO A 187 26.69 15.23 2.06
C PRO A 187 25.60 15.77 1.13
N ALA A 188 26.01 16.56 0.13
CA ALA A 188 25.10 17.15 -0.86
C ALA A 188 24.40 16.12 -1.76
N ASP A 189 24.76 14.83 -1.72
CA ASP A 189 24.09 13.76 -2.47
C ASP A 189 23.29 12.81 -1.56
N THR A 190 23.12 13.12 -0.27
CA THR A 190 22.30 12.33 0.65
C THR A 190 20.84 12.81 0.61
N VAL A 191 19.90 11.86 0.52
CA VAL A 191 18.48 12.14 0.74
C VAL A 191 18.19 12.09 2.24
N HIS A 192 17.56 13.12 2.78
CA HIS A 192 17.08 13.15 4.17
C HIS A 192 15.57 12.97 4.20
N LEU A 193 15.10 11.80 4.60
CA LEU A 193 13.69 11.52 4.81
C LEU A 193 13.29 11.82 6.25
N SER A 194 12.32 12.71 6.43
CA SER A 194 11.68 12.96 7.71
C SER A 194 10.21 12.57 7.64
N VAL A 195 9.80 11.58 8.43
CA VAL A 195 8.40 11.17 8.56
C VAL A 195 7.89 11.46 9.96
N THR A 196 7.01 12.44 10.09
CA THR A 196 6.51 12.92 11.39
C THR A 196 4.99 12.82 11.45
N PRO A 197 4.38 12.94 12.65
CA PRO A 197 2.92 12.87 12.79
C PRO A 197 2.16 13.84 11.88
N HIS A 198 2.69 15.05 11.70
CA HIS A 198 1.98 16.16 11.07
C HIS A 198 2.78 16.84 9.94
N GLY A 199 3.98 16.39 9.60
CA GLY A 199 4.89 17.11 8.68
C GLY A 199 5.80 18.10 9.42
N LEU A 200 6.57 18.89 8.65
CA LEU A 200 7.59 19.81 9.17
C LEU A 200 7.24 21.30 9.05
N GLU A 201 6.15 21.67 8.39
CA GLU A 201 5.91 23.07 7.99
C GLU A 201 4.45 23.51 8.19
N ASP A 202 4.05 23.83 9.44
CA ASP A 202 2.74 24.41 9.79
C ASP A 202 2.52 24.54 11.34
N ALA A 203 1.28 24.80 11.76
CA ALA A 203 0.85 24.94 13.16
C ALA A 203 0.78 23.64 13.99
N LEU A 204 0.70 22.45 13.37
CA LEU A 204 0.77 21.16 14.09
C LEU A 204 2.20 20.59 14.08
N THR A 205 3.15 21.26 13.44
CA THR A 205 4.55 20.87 13.45
C THR A 205 5.04 20.73 14.89
N GLY A 206 5.69 19.60 15.16
CA GLY A 206 6.13 19.24 16.49
C GLY A 206 5.05 18.58 17.34
N VAL A 207 3.77 18.98 17.25
CA VAL A 207 2.65 18.45 18.08
C VAL A 207 2.63 16.91 18.03
N PRO A 208 2.49 16.23 19.18
CA PRO A 208 2.50 14.77 19.20
C PRO A 208 1.27 14.21 18.50
N GLY A 209 1.42 13.05 17.87
CA GLY A 209 0.32 12.35 17.21
C GLY A 209 0.56 10.85 17.18
N ASN A 210 -0.54 10.12 17.11
CA ASN A 210 -0.60 8.67 17.14
C ASN A 210 -1.84 8.19 16.38
N ASN A 211 -1.99 6.87 16.23
CA ASN A 211 -3.10 6.27 15.49
C ASN A 211 -4.49 6.73 15.99
N LEU A 212 -4.67 6.96 17.30
CA LEU A 212 -5.91 7.46 17.89
C LEU A 212 -6.24 8.88 17.42
N THR A 213 -5.31 9.81 17.61
CA THR A 213 -5.48 11.22 17.23
C THR A 213 -5.55 11.41 15.72
N MET A 214 -4.81 10.61 14.94
CA MET A 214 -4.88 10.61 13.48
C MET A 214 -6.25 10.10 13.01
N SER A 215 -6.73 8.99 13.57
CA SER A 215 -8.08 8.48 13.26
C SER A 215 -9.17 9.50 13.58
N ALA A 216 -9.02 10.25 14.67
CA ALA A 216 -9.93 11.34 15.03
C ALA A 216 -9.90 12.50 14.02
N ARG A 217 -8.71 12.97 13.63
CA ARG A 217 -8.54 14.13 12.75
C ARG A 217 -8.97 13.89 11.30
N VAL A 218 -8.76 12.69 10.76
CA VAL A 218 -9.07 12.40 9.35
C VAL A 218 -10.47 11.83 9.12
N GLY A 219 -11.28 11.75 10.18
CA GLY A 219 -12.66 11.29 10.12
C GLY A 219 -12.88 9.78 10.21
N TRP A 220 -11.81 8.98 10.29
CA TRP A 220 -11.91 7.53 10.50
C TRP A 220 -12.72 7.18 11.75
N ALA A 221 -12.40 7.81 12.89
CA ALA A 221 -13.08 7.53 14.15
C ALA A 221 -14.57 7.90 14.11
N SER A 222 -14.92 8.97 13.40
CA SER A 222 -16.32 9.39 13.23
C SER A 222 -17.15 8.32 12.49
N ILE A 223 -16.53 7.60 11.55
CA ILE A 223 -17.24 6.58 10.77
C ILE A 223 -17.11 5.18 11.33
N ASN A 224 -16.04 4.86 12.05
CA ASN A 224 -15.76 3.55 12.62
C ASN A 224 -16.36 3.43 14.03
N ARG A 225 -17.69 3.32 14.13
CA ARG A 225 -18.42 3.13 15.40
C ARG A 225 -19.80 2.53 15.18
N PHE A 226 -20.45 2.10 16.25
CA PHE A 226 -21.91 1.97 16.31
C PHE A 226 -22.58 3.29 16.74
N ALA A 227 -23.88 3.40 16.54
CA ALA A 227 -24.65 4.64 16.74
C ALA A 227 -24.49 5.18 18.16
N ASP A 228 -24.68 4.31 19.14
CA ASP A 228 -24.72 4.67 20.55
C ASP A 228 -23.40 4.35 21.29
N GLU A 229 -22.32 4.10 20.55
CA GLU A 229 -21.02 3.70 21.10
C GLU A 229 -19.93 4.73 20.81
N THR A 230 -18.81 4.65 21.51
CA THR A 230 -17.69 5.59 21.32
C THR A 230 -17.04 5.44 19.93
N PRO A 231 -16.59 6.54 19.30
CA PRO A 231 -15.73 6.51 18.10
C PRO A 231 -14.51 5.60 18.26
N LEU A 232 -14.18 4.79 17.26
CA LEU A 232 -13.00 3.91 17.32
C LEU A 232 -11.90 4.35 16.35
N GLN A 233 -10.65 4.32 16.81
CA GLN A 233 -9.49 4.32 15.91
C GLN A 233 -9.49 3.09 14.99
N LEU A 234 -8.70 3.12 13.91
CA LEU A 234 -8.38 1.90 13.18
C LEU A 234 -7.49 0.98 14.02
N PRO A 235 -7.55 -0.36 13.83
CA PRO A 235 -6.81 -1.29 14.68
C PRO A 235 -5.29 -1.19 14.46
N ARG A 236 -4.54 -1.61 15.49
CA ARG A 236 -3.06 -1.58 15.51
C ARG A 236 -2.53 -0.17 15.18
N ASP A 237 -1.31 -0.06 14.69
CA ASP A 237 -0.72 1.21 14.26
C ASP A 237 -0.89 1.41 12.74
N SER A 238 -2.15 1.46 12.29
CA SER A 238 -2.50 1.60 10.87
C SER A 238 -1.92 2.89 10.27
N SER A 239 -1.93 3.99 11.03
CA SER A 239 -1.33 5.25 10.60
C SER A 239 0.19 5.15 10.41
N GLY A 240 0.90 4.49 11.32
CA GLY A 240 2.34 4.29 11.22
C GLY A 240 2.72 3.45 10.01
N VAL A 241 1.97 2.38 9.71
CA VAL A 241 2.19 1.54 8.52
C VAL A 241 1.99 2.35 7.24
N VAL A 242 0.87 3.07 7.11
CA VAL A 242 0.56 3.90 5.94
C VAL A 242 1.60 5.02 5.77
N GLY A 243 1.98 5.68 6.86
CA GLY A 243 3.05 6.67 6.87
C GLY A 243 4.39 6.08 6.42
N GLY A 244 4.72 4.87 6.85
CA GLY A 244 5.95 4.18 6.47
C GLY A 244 6.01 3.79 4.98
N VAL A 245 4.92 3.27 4.40
CA VAL A 245 4.87 2.98 2.96
C VAL A 245 4.95 4.28 2.15
N THR A 246 4.28 5.33 2.60
CA THR A 246 4.32 6.66 1.96
C THR A 246 5.72 7.27 2.01
N ALA A 247 6.41 7.13 3.15
CA ALA A 247 7.78 7.59 3.33
C ALA A 247 8.76 6.82 2.44
N PHE A 248 8.58 5.52 2.28
CA PHE A 248 9.33 4.72 1.32
C PHE A 248 9.09 5.20 -0.13
N ILE A 249 7.83 5.42 -0.52
CA ILE A 249 7.46 5.93 -1.86
C ILE A 249 8.18 7.24 -2.16
N ALA A 250 8.05 8.23 -1.27
CA ALA A 250 8.61 9.56 -1.47
C ALA A 250 10.14 9.53 -1.50
N ALA A 251 10.78 8.75 -0.61
CA ALA A 251 12.23 8.61 -0.59
C ALA A 251 12.78 7.83 -1.79
N ALA A 252 12.12 6.76 -2.25
CA ALA A 252 12.54 6.01 -3.43
C ALA A 252 12.45 6.88 -4.70
N ALA A 253 11.41 7.71 -4.81
CA ALA A 253 11.29 8.68 -5.89
C ALA A 253 12.40 9.76 -5.82
N ALA A 254 12.68 10.30 -4.63
CA ALA A 254 13.78 11.25 -4.42
C ALA A 254 15.15 10.65 -4.77
N LEU A 255 15.41 9.40 -4.38
CA LEU A 255 16.65 8.68 -4.72
C LEU A 255 16.81 8.51 -6.24
N ARG A 256 15.72 8.21 -6.96
CA ARG A 256 15.72 8.12 -8.43
C ARG A 256 16.06 9.47 -9.07
N ARG A 257 15.49 10.58 -8.61
CA ARG A 257 15.84 11.93 -9.09
C ARG A 257 17.27 12.32 -8.74
N ARG A 258 17.74 11.97 -7.54
CA ARG A 258 19.13 12.15 -7.12
C ARG A 258 20.07 11.39 -8.06
N ASP A 259 19.70 10.21 -8.55
CA ASP A 259 20.55 9.49 -9.51
C ASP A 259 20.72 10.24 -10.85
N ALA A 260 19.88 11.25 -11.13
CA ALA A 260 19.99 12.16 -12.28
C ALA A 260 20.63 13.54 -11.96
N THR A 261 20.85 13.90 -10.68
CA THR A 261 21.28 15.26 -10.25
C THR A 261 22.25 15.26 -9.05
N ASP A 262 22.88 16.39 -8.73
CA ASP A 262 23.71 16.58 -7.51
C ASP A 262 22.94 17.23 -6.33
N ARG A 263 21.61 17.35 -6.42
CA ARG A 263 20.87 18.06 -5.38
C ARG A 263 20.47 17.14 -4.23
N ALA A 264 21.01 17.44 -3.06
CA ALA A 264 20.51 16.94 -1.78
C ALA A 264 19.06 17.36 -1.63
N GLU A 265 18.27 16.45 -1.08
CA GLU A 265 16.86 16.68 -0.91
C GLU A 265 16.40 16.19 0.46
N ARG A 266 15.76 17.09 1.19
CA ARG A 266 14.93 16.75 2.33
C ARG A 266 13.54 16.43 1.82
N VAL A 267 13.06 15.23 2.18
CA VAL A 267 11.71 14.75 1.93
C VAL A 267 10.96 14.80 3.25
N ASP A 268 9.92 15.63 3.33
CA ASP A 268 9.00 15.69 4.46
C ASP A 268 7.76 14.85 4.14
N VAL A 269 7.35 13.98 5.07
CA VAL A 269 6.15 13.14 4.95
C VAL A 269 5.33 13.25 6.23
N SER A 270 4.04 13.53 6.08
CA SER A 270 3.09 13.62 7.18
C SER A 270 2.28 12.32 7.31
N GLU A 271 2.37 11.66 8.47
CA GLU A 271 1.55 10.47 8.79
C GLU A 271 0.05 10.82 8.70
N LEU A 272 -0.36 12.01 9.18
CA LEU A 272 -1.75 12.47 9.14
C LEU A 272 -2.28 12.59 7.70
N GLU A 273 -1.51 13.24 6.82
CA GLU A 273 -1.91 13.47 5.42
C GLU A 273 -1.97 12.16 4.64
N ALA A 274 -0.96 11.30 4.80
CA ALA A 274 -0.93 9.97 4.20
C ALA A 274 -2.14 9.12 4.66
N PHE A 275 -2.48 9.20 5.95
CA PHE A 275 -3.61 8.47 6.51
C PHE A 275 -4.96 9.03 6.04
N ALA A 276 -5.10 10.34 5.83
CA ALA A 276 -6.31 10.95 5.29
C ALA A 276 -6.68 10.39 3.91
N LEU A 277 -5.68 10.10 3.06
CA LEU A 277 -5.90 9.50 1.75
C LEU A 277 -6.49 8.08 1.82
N THR A 278 -6.51 7.43 2.99
CA THR A 278 -7.13 6.10 3.14
C THR A 278 -8.66 6.12 3.32
N VAL A 279 -9.28 7.30 3.42
CA VAL A 279 -10.75 7.42 3.58
C VAL A 279 -11.37 8.53 2.74
N HIS A 280 -10.53 9.38 2.14
CA HIS A 280 -10.93 10.64 1.51
C HIS A 280 -12.06 10.57 0.46
N PRO A 281 -12.21 9.53 -0.40
CA PRO A 281 -13.23 9.57 -1.45
C PRO A 281 -14.65 9.60 -0.86
N TRP A 282 -14.83 9.05 0.35
CA TRP A 282 -16.11 9.06 1.06
C TRP A 282 -16.44 10.42 1.67
N GLY A 283 -15.42 11.13 2.17
CA GLY A 283 -15.57 12.50 2.66
C GLY A 283 -15.92 13.46 1.53
N VAL A 284 -15.15 13.40 0.44
CA VAL A 284 -15.41 14.19 -0.78
C VAL A 284 -16.80 13.90 -1.35
N ALA A 285 -17.16 12.62 -1.49
CA ALA A 285 -18.50 12.25 -1.98
C ALA A 285 -19.63 12.80 -1.09
N SER A 286 -19.43 12.84 0.23
CA SER A 286 -20.43 13.41 1.15
C SER A 286 -20.66 14.90 0.88
N VAL A 287 -19.59 15.65 0.63
CA VAL A 287 -19.66 17.08 0.24
C VAL A 287 -20.37 17.23 -1.10
N TYR A 288 -20.01 16.43 -2.09
CA TYR A 288 -20.64 16.45 -3.43
C TYR A 288 -22.14 16.20 -3.35
N HIS A 289 -22.60 15.29 -2.49
CA HIS A 289 -24.03 15.02 -2.33
C HIS A 289 -24.78 16.04 -1.46
N GLY A 290 -24.13 17.12 -1.02
CA GLY A 290 -24.73 18.15 -0.16
C GLY A 290 -25.10 17.60 1.22
N ALA A 291 -24.39 16.57 1.70
CA ALA A 291 -24.64 16.00 3.01
C ALA A 291 -23.86 16.77 4.08
N ASP A 292 -24.56 17.21 5.12
CA ASP A 292 -23.97 17.81 6.34
C ASP A 292 -23.24 16.78 7.22
N GLY A 293 -22.59 15.78 6.63
CA GLY A 293 -21.81 14.76 7.34
C GLY A 293 -22.57 13.59 7.97
N ARG A 294 -23.89 13.48 7.80
CA ARG A 294 -24.72 12.46 8.50
C ARG A 294 -24.97 11.15 7.74
N ARG A 295 -24.46 10.96 6.52
CA ARG A 295 -24.90 9.85 5.63
C ARG A 295 -23.99 8.63 5.55
N ARG A 296 -22.75 8.68 6.03
CA ARG A 296 -21.88 7.50 6.12
C ARG A 296 -21.05 7.56 7.38
N GLY A 297 -21.17 6.53 8.21
CA GLY A 297 -20.37 6.35 9.41
C GLY A 297 -21.17 6.42 10.70
N GLY A 298 -20.93 5.47 11.58
CA GLY A 298 -21.51 5.44 12.92
C GLY A 298 -23.00 5.11 13.05
N GLY A 299 -23.83 5.17 11.99
CA GLY A 299 -25.29 5.02 12.14
C GLY A 299 -25.83 3.60 12.40
N ARG A 300 -25.01 2.55 12.28
CA ARG A 300 -25.47 1.17 12.50
C ARG A 300 -25.67 0.94 14.01
N ARG A 301 -26.81 0.36 14.40
CA ARG A 301 -27.04 -0.01 15.79
C ARG A 301 -26.42 -1.38 16.07
N ARG A 302 -25.97 -1.57 17.30
CA ARG A 302 -25.48 -2.88 17.75
C ARG A 302 -26.59 -3.93 17.55
N GLY A 303 -26.23 -5.05 16.94
CA GLY A 303 -27.16 -6.16 16.65
C GLY A 303 -27.92 -6.07 15.32
N ASP A 304 -27.90 -4.94 14.60
CA ASP A 304 -28.47 -4.88 13.23
C ASP A 304 -27.72 -5.89 12.32
N PRO A 305 -28.38 -6.67 11.44
CA PRO A 305 -27.69 -7.66 10.59
C PRO A 305 -26.65 -7.07 9.61
N GLY A 306 -25.64 -7.88 9.24
CA GLY A 306 -24.54 -7.47 8.35
C GLY A 306 -23.67 -6.35 8.95
N PRO A 307 -22.66 -5.79 8.28
CA PRO A 307 -22.05 -6.29 7.05
C PRO A 307 -21.25 -7.58 7.28
N LEU A 308 -20.95 -7.93 8.54
CA LEU A 308 -20.48 -9.26 8.92
C LEU A 308 -21.66 -10.11 9.36
N TRP A 309 -21.95 -11.15 8.57
CA TRP A 309 -23.08 -12.04 8.72
C TRP A 309 -22.66 -13.31 9.47
N ASP A 310 -23.46 -13.72 10.45
CA ASP A 310 -23.26 -14.99 11.15
C ASP A 310 -23.60 -16.17 10.24
N MET A 311 -22.69 -17.15 10.25
CA MET A 311 -22.77 -18.42 9.54
C MET A 311 -22.75 -19.57 10.56
N ALA A 312 -22.95 -20.81 10.12
CA ALA A 312 -22.93 -21.98 11.00
C ALA A 312 -21.56 -22.23 11.67
N ASP A 313 -20.47 -21.73 11.08
CA ASP A 313 -19.08 -22.02 11.45
C ASP A 313 -18.18 -20.76 11.42
N GLY A 314 -18.74 -19.57 11.57
CA GLY A 314 -18.00 -18.31 11.60
C GLY A 314 -18.80 -17.15 11.03
N ARG A 315 -18.12 -16.18 10.40
CA ARG A 315 -18.75 -15.00 9.80
C ARG A 315 -18.27 -14.72 8.38
N MET A 316 -19.09 -14.01 7.60
CA MET A 316 -18.78 -13.60 6.23
C MET A 316 -19.19 -12.16 5.95
N ASN A 317 -18.59 -11.53 4.95
CA ASN A 317 -19.04 -10.27 4.37
C ASN A 317 -19.63 -10.52 2.97
N LEU A 318 -20.78 -9.92 2.70
CA LEU A 318 -21.48 -10.02 1.41
C LEU A 318 -21.62 -8.62 0.79
N GLY A 319 -20.96 -8.39 -0.35
CA GLY A 319 -21.13 -7.19 -1.17
C GLY A 319 -22.42 -7.25 -1.98
N LEU A 320 -23.58 -7.20 -1.32
CA LEU A 320 -24.90 -7.43 -1.95
C LEU A 320 -25.16 -6.52 -3.16
N ALA A 321 -24.62 -5.30 -3.14
CA ALA A 321 -24.69 -4.34 -4.24
C ALA A 321 -23.94 -4.76 -5.51
N ASP A 322 -23.04 -5.73 -5.40
CA ASP A 322 -22.15 -6.19 -6.48
C ASP A 322 -22.54 -7.60 -6.99
N PHE A 323 -23.74 -8.09 -6.66
CA PHE A 323 -24.20 -9.43 -7.04
C PHE A 323 -24.75 -9.43 -8.48
N HIS A 324 -23.93 -9.85 -9.45
CA HIS A 324 -24.33 -9.88 -10.86
C HIS A 324 -25.35 -10.98 -11.20
N ASN A 325 -25.20 -12.18 -10.63
CA ASN A 325 -26.11 -13.32 -10.86
C ASN A 325 -27.11 -13.46 -9.71
N TRP A 326 -27.98 -12.47 -9.55
CA TRP A 326 -28.84 -12.28 -8.38
C TRP A 326 -29.69 -13.50 -8.01
N GLN A 327 -30.46 -14.03 -8.96
CA GLN A 327 -31.37 -15.16 -8.72
C GLN A 327 -30.63 -16.38 -8.18
N ASP A 328 -29.55 -16.79 -8.85
CA ASP A 328 -28.73 -17.92 -8.43
C ASP A 328 -28.03 -17.66 -7.10
N ALA A 329 -27.58 -16.43 -6.85
CA ALA A 329 -26.99 -16.05 -5.58
C ALA A 329 -27.99 -16.17 -4.43
N MET A 330 -29.23 -15.72 -4.62
CA MET A 330 -30.29 -15.86 -3.63
C MET A 330 -30.67 -17.33 -3.41
N ASN A 331 -30.64 -18.16 -4.46
CA ASN A 331 -30.83 -19.62 -4.31
C ASN A 331 -29.75 -20.25 -3.43
N VAL A 332 -28.48 -19.87 -3.61
CA VAL A 332 -27.37 -20.33 -2.75
C VAL A 332 -27.57 -19.90 -1.29
N CYS A 333 -28.16 -18.72 -1.07
CA CYS A 333 -28.51 -18.21 0.25
C CYS A 333 -29.84 -18.76 0.80
N ASN A 334 -30.48 -19.74 0.15
CA ASN A 334 -31.80 -20.29 0.51
C ASN A 334 -32.94 -19.26 0.51
N LEU A 335 -32.92 -18.30 -0.41
CA LEU A 335 -33.93 -17.24 -0.56
C LEU A 335 -34.50 -17.17 -2.00
N PRO A 336 -35.00 -18.28 -2.59
CA PRO A 336 -35.47 -18.32 -3.97
C PRO A 336 -36.58 -17.30 -4.28
N GLU A 337 -37.50 -17.09 -3.33
CA GLU A 337 -38.61 -16.13 -3.46
C GLU A 337 -38.13 -14.68 -3.56
N ILE A 338 -37.06 -14.32 -2.83
CA ILE A 338 -36.42 -13.00 -2.94
C ILE A 338 -35.64 -12.90 -4.26
N GLY A 339 -35.00 -13.98 -4.70
CA GLY A 339 -34.32 -14.04 -5.99
C GLY A 339 -35.26 -13.75 -7.17
N ALA A 340 -36.49 -14.25 -7.12
CA ALA A 340 -37.48 -14.10 -8.20
C ALA A 340 -38.08 -12.69 -8.33
N ARG A 341 -37.84 -11.79 -7.36
CA ARG A 341 -38.35 -10.43 -7.37
C ARG A 341 -37.59 -9.53 -8.34
N GLU A 342 -38.24 -9.16 -9.45
CA GLU A 342 -37.65 -8.29 -10.48
C GLU A 342 -37.19 -6.93 -9.94
N ASP A 343 -37.87 -6.38 -8.92
CA ASP A 343 -37.53 -5.09 -8.32
C ASP A 343 -36.21 -5.08 -7.53
N LEU A 344 -35.67 -6.26 -7.22
CA LEU A 344 -34.43 -6.46 -6.47
C LEU A 344 -33.27 -6.96 -7.33
N ILE A 345 -33.52 -7.30 -8.60
CA ILE A 345 -32.47 -7.69 -9.54
C ILE A 345 -31.64 -6.44 -9.87
N PRO A 346 -30.31 -6.46 -9.64
CA PRO A 346 -29.47 -5.29 -9.86
C PRO A 346 -29.51 -4.83 -11.33
N ASP A 347 -29.80 -3.55 -11.53
CA ASP A 347 -29.67 -2.81 -12.79
C ASP A 347 -28.64 -1.67 -12.61
N ILE A 348 -28.41 -0.86 -13.64
CA ILE A 348 -27.54 0.33 -13.64
C ILE A 348 -27.86 1.22 -12.42
N GLY A 349 -26.86 1.47 -11.56
CA GLY A 349 -26.97 2.39 -10.42
C GLY A 349 -26.98 1.78 -9.02
N ARG A 350 -26.29 0.64 -8.80
CA ARG A 350 -26.00 0.01 -7.48
C ARG A 350 -27.22 0.03 -6.54
N HIS A 351 -28.16 -0.91 -6.68
CA HIS A 351 -29.34 -1.09 -5.81
C HIS A 351 -29.90 0.21 -5.22
N SER A 352 -30.49 1.07 -6.06
CA SER A 352 -31.23 2.26 -5.61
C SER A 352 -32.56 1.91 -4.91
N LYS A 353 -32.70 0.69 -4.38
CA LYS A 353 -33.93 0.07 -3.88
C LYS A 353 -33.75 -0.38 -2.44
N ASP A 354 -34.87 -0.59 -1.78
CA ASP A 354 -34.92 -1.00 -0.38
C ASP A 354 -34.58 -2.49 -0.23
N LEU A 355 -33.40 -2.79 0.32
CA LEU A 355 -32.91 -4.15 0.52
C LEU A 355 -33.29 -4.74 1.89
N ARG A 356 -34.20 -4.12 2.66
CA ARG A 356 -34.56 -4.60 4.01
C ARG A 356 -34.97 -6.07 4.03
N ASP A 357 -35.83 -6.50 3.11
CA ASP A 357 -36.30 -7.89 3.05
C ASP A 357 -35.14 -8.87 2.76
N VAL A 358 -34.20 -8.47 1.89
CA VAL A 358 -32.99 -9.25 1.59
C VAL A 358 -32.14 -9.39 2.85
N VAL A 359 -31.91 -8.29 3.55
CA VAL A 359 -31.08 -8.24 4.76
C VAL A 359 -31.65 -9.16 5.85
N TRP A 360 -32.94 -9.08 6.12
CA TRP A 360 -33.58 -9.93 7.14
C TRP A 360 -33.65 -11.40 6.72
N GLY A 361 -33.94 -11.69 5.45
CA GLY A 361 -33.92 -13.06 4.92
C GLY A 361 -32.54 -13.71 5.05
N LEU A 362 -31.47 -12.97 4.76
CA LEU A 362 -30.10 -13.43 4.93
C LEU A 362 -29.78 -13.70 6.41
N ALA A 363 -30.16 -12.78 7.30
CA ALA A 363 -29.95 -12.94 8.74
C ALA A 363 -30.59 -14.22 9.30
N GLU A 364 -31.70 -14.67 8.74
CA GLU A 364 -32.39 -15.88 9.16
C GLU A 364 -31.76 -17.17 8.59
N THR A 365 -31.27 -17.12 7.34
CA THR A 365 -30.86 -18.30 6.57
C THR A 365 -29.38 -18.62 6.70
N LEU A 366 -28.52 -17.59 6.68
CA LEU A 366 -27.07 -17.74 6.69
C LEU A 366 -26.51 -18.49 7.92
N PRO A 367 -27.06 -18.36 9.14
CA PRO A 367 -26.59 -19.11 10.31
C PRO A 367 -26.71 -20.64 10.18
N ARG A 368 -27.44 -21.14 9.17
CA ARG A 368 -27.62 -22.57 8.88
C ARG A 368 -26.66 -23.08 7.81
N LEU A 369 -25.85 -22.20 7.23
CA LEU A 369 -24.96 -22.48 6.11
C LEU A 369 -23.49 -22.38 6.52
N LYS A 370 -22.62 -23.19 5.92
CA LYS A 370 -21.16 -23.15 6.17
C LYS A 370 -20.48 -22.08 5.33
N ARG A 371 -19.58 -21.31 5.93
CA ARG A 371 -18.96 -20.12 5.33
C ARG A 371 -18.20 -20.42 4.03
N TRP A 372 -17.35 -21.45 4.02
CA TRP A 372 -16.53 -21.78 2.83
C TRP A 372 -17.35 -22.38 1.69
N ASP A 373 -18.39 -23.17 1.99
CA ASP A 373 -19.29 -23.72 0.96
C ASP A 373 -20.04 -22.60 0.24
N VAL A 374 -20.58 -21.64 1.01
CA VAL A 374 -21.26 -20.46 0.46
C VAL A 374 -20.28 -19.57 -0.31
N PHE A 375 -19.10 -19.30 0.26
CA PHE A 375 -18.03 -18.53 -0.39
C PHE A 375 -17.72 -19.05 -1.80
N HIS A 376 -17.40 -20.34 -1.94
CA HIS A 376 -17.03 -20.90 -3.25
C HIS A 376 -18.19 -20.91 -4.25
N LYS A 377 -19.43 -21.15 -3.80
CA LYS A 377 -20.61 -21.12 -4.67
C LYS A 377 -20.88 -19.71 -5.18
N LEU A 378 -20.92 -18.72 -4.28
CA LEU A 378 -21.19 -17.32 -4.64
C LEU A 378 -20.05 -16.70 -5.47
N ALA A 379 -18.79 -16.99 -5.16
CA ALA A 379 -17.66 -16.48 -5.95
C ALA A 379 -17.70 -16.95 -7.42
N LYS A 380 -18.09 -18.22 -7.66
CA LYS A 380 -18.30 -18.77 -9.01
C LYS A 380 -19.43 -18.06 -9.76
N LEU A 381 -20.43 -17.56 -9.03
CA LEU A 381 -21.52 -16.73 -9.55
C LEU A 381 -21.13 -15.24 -9.68
N ARG A 382 -19.84 -14.90 -9.61
CA ARG A 382 -19.35 -13.51 -9.73
C ARG A 382 -19.91 -12.56 -8.67
N CYS A 383 -20.32 -13.09 -7.53
CA CYS A 383 -20.68 -12.30 -6.35
C CYS A 383 -19.42 -11.90 -5.58
N VAL A 384 -19.34 -10.65 -5.17
CA VAL A 384 -18.24 -10.14 -4.33
C VAL A 384 -18.52 -10.52 -2.89
N ILE A 385 -17.76 -11.48 -2.36
CA ILE A 385 -17.94 -12.05 -1.01
C ILE A 385 -16.60 -12.27 -0.30
N GLY A 386 -16.61 -12.37 1.02
CA GLY A 386 -15.40 -12.60 1.83
C GLY A 386 -15.71 -13.41 3.09
N VAL A 387 -14.79 -14.27 3.50
CA VAL A 387 -14.85 -14.99 4.77
C VAL A 387 -14.07 -14.22 5.82
N VAL A 388 -14.62 -14.10 7.03
CA VAL A 388 -13.87 -13.58 8.18
C VAL A 388 -12.87 -14.65 8.59
N GLN A 389 -11.59 -14.35 8.45
CA GLN A 389 -10.47 -15.18 8.87
C GLN A 389 -9.79 -14.51 10.06
N ASP A 390 -9.41 -15.28 11.07
CA ASP A 390 -8.46 -14.83 12.09
C ASP A 390 -7.04 -15.32 11.78
N VAL A 391 -6.08 -15.00 12.64
CA VAL A 391 -4.67 -15.40 12.53
C VAL A 391 -4.43 -16.91 12.57
N GLU A 392 -5.40 -17.71 13.06
CA GLU A 392 -5.35 -19.17 13.05
C GLU A 392 -5.90 -19.74 11.73
N ASP A 393 -6.98 -19.14 11.19
CA ASP A 393 -7.56 -19.50 9.89
C ASP A 393 -6.58 -19.20 8.73
N MET A 394 -5.90 -18.05 8.76
CA MET A 394 -5.10 -17.55 7.64
C MET A 394 -4.05 -18.53 7.10
N PRO A 395 -3.20 -19.19 7.92
CA PRO A 395 -2.23 -20.17 7.44
C PRO A 395 -2.83 -21.42 6.78
N ALA A 396 -4.10 -21.74 7.06
CA ALA A 396 -4.82 -22.87 6.47
C ALA A 396 -5.52 -22.51 5.15
N ASN A 397 -5.48 -21.25 4.72
CA ASN A 397 -6.12 -20.80 3.50
C ASN A 397 -5.33 -21.24 2.25
N ASP A 398 -5.99 -21.98 1.35
CA ASP A 398 -5.39 -22.50 0.11
C ASP A 398 -4.81 -21.42 -0.80
N GLN A 399 -5.35 -20.19 -0.78
CA GLN A 399 -4.84 -19.10 -1.59
C GLN A 399 -3.52 -18.56 -1.07
N PHE A 400 -3.38 -18.38 0.25
CA PHE A 400 -2.09 -17.99 0.84
C PHE A 400 -1.03 -19.08 0.61
N ALA A 401 -1.41 -20.36 0.74
CA ALA A 401 -0.54 -21.49 0.50
C ALA A 401 -0.07 -21.56 -0.97
N ALA A 402 -1.00 -21.46 -1.93
CA ALA A 402 -0.68 -21.47 -3.36
C ALA A 402 0.18 -20.27 -3.80
N ARG A 403 0.15 -19.20 -3.00
CA ARG A 403 0.96 -18.01 -3.22
C ARG A 403 2.20 -17.95 -2.34
N GLU A 404 2.53 -18.98 -1.57
CA GLU A 404 3.76 -19.04 -0.75
C GLU A 404 3.95 -17.76 0.10
N TYR A 405 2.85 -17.24 0.63
CA TYR A 405 2.81 -15.89 1.18
C TYR A 405 3.53 -15.75 2.53
N PHE A 406 3.40 -16.74 3.41
CA PHE A 406 3.97 -16.66 4.75
C PHE A 406 5.46 -16.95 4.75
N VAL A 407 6.20 -16.20 5.57
CA VAL A 407 7.63 -16.41 5.83
C VAL A 407 7.87 -16.75 7.29
N THR A 408 9.10 -17.18 7.61
CA THR A 408 9.53 -17.41 8.99
C THR A 408 10.57 -16.38 9.39
N THR A 409 10.29 -15.63 10.45
CA THR A 409 11.23 -14.75 11.16
C THR A 409 11.56 -15.32 12.53
N GLN A 410 12.23 -14.55 13.38
CA GLN A 410 12.63 -14.94 14.73
C GLN A 410 12.23 -13.86 15.75
N VAL A 411 11.79 -14.29 16.94
CA VAL A 411 11.62 -13.45 18.12
C VAL A 411 12.47 -14.06 19.24
N GLU A 412 13.49 -13.36 19.72
CA GLU A 412 14.46 -13.89 20.70
C GLU A 412 15.06 -15.26 20.27
N GLY A 413 15.27 -15.46 18.96
CA GLY A 413 15.78 -16.72 18.40
C GLY A 413 14.77 -17.88 18.35
N ARG A 414 13.50 -17.66 18.71
CA ARG A 414 12.39 -18.60 18.46
C ARG A 414 11.75 -18.31 17.10
N PRO A 415 11.52 -19.33 16.25
CA PRO A 415 10.90 -19.12 14.96
C PRO A 415 9.46 -18.65 15.14
N ALA A 416 9.06 -17.68 14.31
CA ALA A 416 7.70 -17.17 14.25
C ALA A 416 7.28 -16.96 12.79
N ARG A 417 6.08 -17.39 12.43
CA ARG A 417 5.45 -17.10 11.13
C ARG A 417 5.11 -15.62 11.03
N ALA A 418 5.33 -15.05 9.85
CA ALA A 418 5.05 -13.65 9.55
C ALA A 418 4.45 -13.50 8.14
N SER A 419 3.76 -12.40 7.92
CA SER A 419 3.35 -11.94 6.59
C SER A 419 4.57 -11.70 5.69
N GLY A 420 4.51 -12.18 4.45
CA GLY A 420 5.57 -12.01 3.47
C GLY A 420 5.44 -10.70 2.67
N ALA A 421 5.69 -10.80 1.35
CA ALA A 421 5.74 -9.64 0.48
C ALA A 421 4.33 -9.04 0.22
N PRO A 422 4.18 -7.71 0.22
CA PRO A 422 2.91 -7.07 -0.14
C PRO A 422 2.56 -7.20 -1.63
N ALA A 423 3.56 -7.48 -2.48
CA ALA A 423 3.38 -7.86 -3.88
C ALA A 423 4.53 -8.78 -4.34
N LYS A 424 4.28 -9.60 -5.36
CA LYS A 424 5.29 -10.44 -6.00
C LYS A 424 5.94 -9.71 -7.16
N LEU A 425 7.26 -9.59 -7.13
CA LEU A 425 8.06 -8.99 -8.19
C LEU A 425 8.88 -10.06 -8.92
N SER A 426 9.01 -9.93 -10.23
CA SER A 426 9.94 -10.76 -11.02
C SER A 426 10.51 -9.96 -12.19
N PRO A 427 11.82 -10.11 -12.49
CA PRO A 427 12.76 -11.07 -11.91
C PRO A 427 13.39 -10.69 -10.55
N SER A 428 13.02 -9.56 -9.91
CA SER A 428 13.66 -9.13 -8.64
C SER A 428 12.75 -9.29 -7.41
N PRO A 429 12.56 -10.52 -6.88
CA PRO A 429 11.62 -10.75 -5.79
C PRO A 429 12.04 -10.07 -4.49
N TRP A 430 11.03 -9.66 -3.72
CA TRP A 430 11.17 -9.33 -2.30
C TRP A 430 11.79 -10.52 -1.53
N LYS A 431 12.62 -10.25 -0.51
CA LYS A 431 13.22 -11.31 0.32
C LYS A 431 13.38 -10.90 1.78
N LEU A 432 13.00 -11.81 2.68
CA LEU A 432 13.48 -11.81 4.06
C LEU A 432 14.89 -12.42 4.11
N ARG A 433 15.92 -11.57 4.24
CA ARG A 433 17.34 -11.96 4.26
C ARG A 433 17.83 -12.24 5.68
N ARG A 434 17.22 -11.62 6.69
CA ARG A 434 17.57 -11.72 8.11
C ARG A 434 16.41 -11.28 8.98
N ALA A 435 16.33 -11.83 10.19
CA ALA A 435 15.42 -11.37 11.23
C ALA A 435 15.77 -9.95 11.71
N ALA A 436 14.96 -9.38 12.61
CA ALA A 436 15.29 -8.13 13.28
C ALA A 436 16.60 -8.25 14.07
N PRO A 437 17.48 -7.24 14.01
CA PRO A 437 18.82 -7.32 14.58
C PRO A 437 18.78 -7.25 16.11
N ARG A 438 19.70 -7.96 16.78
CA ARG A 438 19.88 -7.75 18.23
C ARG A 438 20.46 -6.37 18.52
N LEU A 439 20.16 -5.79 19.67
CA LEU A 439 20.69 -4.47 20.03
C LEU A 439 22.22 -4.45 19.97
N GLY A 440 22.77 -3.60 19.11
CA GLY A 440 24.22 -3.43 18.93
C GLY A 440 24.92 -4.67 18.36
N GLU A 441 24.21 -5.52 17.62
CA GLU A 441 24.79 -6.76 17.09
C GLU A 441 25.98 -6.54 16.13
N SER A 442 26.04 -5.38 15.49
CA SER A 442 27.09 -5.02 14.54
C SER A 442 27.98 -3.92 15.12
N PRO A 443 29.30 -3.97 14.93
CA PRO A 443 30.16 -2.83 15.24
C PRO A 443 29.92 -1.70 14.22
N LEU A 444 30.07 -0.45 14.65
CA LEU A 444 30.07 0.68 13.73
C LEU A 444 31.35 0.64 12.87
N ALA A 445 31.24 0.17 11.64
CA ALA A 445 32.36 0.13 10.70
C ALA A 445 32.60 1.52 10.07
N PRO A 446 33.86 2.01 10.02
CA PRO A 446 34.19 3.23 9.30
C PRO A 446 33.83 3.09 7.82
N GLN A 447 33.11 4.06 7.28
CA GLN A 447 32.82 4.13 5.86
C GLN A 447 33.59 5.27 5.19
N PRO A 448 34.10 5.07 3.97
CA PRO A 448 34.63 6.17 3.19
C PRO A 448 33.51 7.18 2.88
N ALA A 449 33.87 8.46 2.80
CA ALA A 449 32.98 9.43 2.19
C ALA A 449 32.75 9.07 0.72
N ARG A 450 31.54 9.29 0.20
CA ARG A 450 31.25 9.04 -1.22
C ARG A 450 31.97 10.06 -2.09
N SER A 451 32.35 9.61 -3.28
CA SER A 451 32.73 10.50 -4.37
C SER A 451 31.47 11.16 -4.93
N ALA A 452 31.50 12.48 -5.13
CA ALA A 452 30.43 13.20 -5.82
C ALA A 452 30.17 12.57 -7.20
N ARG A 453 28.90 12.39 -7.54
CA ARG A 453 28.49 11.87 -8.85
C ARG A 453 28.51 12.98 -9.89
N PRO A 454 28.79 12.68 -11.17
CA PRO A 454 28.62 13.65 -12.24
C PRO A 454 27.13 14.02 -12.33
N ALA A 455 26.84 15.31 -12.26
CA ALA A 455 25.49 15.81 -12.17
C ALA A 455 25.08 16.63 -13.39
N GLN A 456 23.81 16.50 -13.73
CA GLN A 456 23.13 17.42 -14.62
C GLN A 456 22.33 18.40 -13.77
N GLU A 457 22.46 19.69 -14.07
CA GLU A 457 21.61 20.71 -13.47
C GLU A 457 20.21 20.64 -14.11
N LEU A 458 19.20 20.23 -13.34
CA LEU A 458 17.80 20.28 -13.78
C LEU A 458 17.28 21.71 -13.70
N SER A 459 16.40 22.07 -14.64
CA SER A 459 15.74 23.37 -14.59
C SER A 459 14.78 23.44 -13.39
N PRO A 460 14.46 24.65 -12.88
CA PRO A 460 13.44 24.80 -11.84
C PRO A 460 12.08 24.18 -12.22
N ALA A 461 11.73 24.18 -13.51
CA ALA A 461 10.51 23.55 -14.01
C ALA A 461 10.58 22.02 -13.90
N ASP A 462 11.69 21.40 -14.29
CA ASP A 462 11.87 19.95 -14.17
C ASP A 462 11.84 19.48 -12.71
N LEU A 463 12.41 20.28 -11.79
CA LEU A 463 12.34 20.00 -10.36
C LEU A 463 10.92 20.12 -9.81
N ALA A 464 10.15 21.11 -10.27
CA ALA A 464 8.76 21.35 -9.86
C ALA A 464 7.79 20.28 -10.37
N ALA A 465 8.06 19.72 -11.56
CA ALA A 465 7.29 18.62 -12.15
C ALA A 465 7.30 17.37 -11.26
N GLY A 466 8.41 17.11 -10.57
CA GLY A 466 8.52 16.07 -9.55
C GLY A 466 9.51 14.95 -9.88
N PRO A 467 9.79 14.05 -8.93
CA PRO A 467 10.83 13.02 -9.06
C PRO A 467 10.57 11.95 -10.14
N LEU A 468 9.33 11.80 -10.62
CA LEU A 468 8.97 10.88 -11.70
C LEU A 468 8.76 11.59 -13.05
N ALA A 469 9.13 12.87 -13.18
CA ALA A 469 9.10 13.59 -14.45
C ALA A 469 9.78 12.77 -15.56
N GLY A 470 9.12 12.66 -16.71
CA GLY A 470 9.55 11.85 -17.84
C GLY A 470 9.18 10.36 -17.78
N THR A 471 8.63 9.87 -16.66
CA THR A 471 8.06 8.52 -16.56
C THR A 471 6.63 8.52 -17.09
N ARG A 472 6.28 7.54 -17.92
CA ARG A 472 4.95 7.46 -18.55
C ARG A 472 4.18 6.22 -18.11
N VAL A 473 2.93 6.40 -17.70
CA VAL A 473 2.06 5.32 -17.20
C VAL A 473 0.79 5.23 -18.03
N LEU A 474 0.51 4.06 -18.59
CA LEU A 474 -0.79 3.73 -19.16
C LEU A 474 -1.60 2.98 -18.10
N SER A 475 -2.69 3.59 -17.64
CA SER A 475 -3.51 3.06 -16.55
C SER A 475 -4.86 2.54 -17.06
N PHE A 476 -5.21 1.34 -16.64
CA PHE A 476 -6.54 0.73 -16.76
C PHE A 476 -7.29 0.73 -15.42
N GLY A 477 -6.77 1.44 -14.41
CA GLY A 477 -7.30 1.44 -13.06
C GLY A 477 -8.77 1.85 -13.00
N GLN A 478 -9.59 1.11 -12.25
CA GLN A 478 -10.98 1.44 -11.97
C GLN A 478 -11.25 1.52 -10.48
N ALA A 479 -12.31 2.23 -10.10
CA ALA A 479 -12.74 2.42 -8.73
C ALA A 479 -11.66 3.11 -7.89
N TRP A 480 -11.05 2.41 -6.93
CA TRP A 480 -10.16 3.02 -5.96
C TRP A 480 -8.73 2.49 -5.99
N SER A 481 -8.48 1.20 -5.71
CA SER A 481 -7.11 0.68 -5.53
C SER A 481 -6.11 1.03 -6.66
N GLY A 482 -6.39 0.59 -7.90
CA GLY A 482 -5.51 0.84 -9.05
C GLY A 482 -5.48 2.31 -9.45
N THR A 483 -6.62 2.98 -9.34
CA THR A 483 -6.78 4.39 -9.67
C THR A 483 -6.00 5.30 -8.71
N PHE A 484 -6.07 5.06 -7.41
CA PHE A 484 -5.29 5.75 -6.39
C PHE A 484 -3.80 5.45 -6.53
N GLY A 485 -3.40 4.19 -6.73
CA GLY A 485 -1.98 3.86 -6.94
C GLY A 485 -1.37 4.60 -8.13
N THR A 486 -2.12 4.78 -9.22
CA THR A 486 -1.67 5.53 -10.40
C THR A 486 -1.77 7.05 -10.24
N GLU A 487 -2.69 7.56 -9.42
CA GLU A 487 -2.71 8.97 -9.02
C GLU A 487 -1.45 9.35 -8.24
N LEU A 488 -0.96 8.48 -7.34
CA LEU A 488 0.30 8.74 -6.64
C LEU A 488 1.49 8.91 -7.61
N PHE A 489 1.52 8.19 -8.74
CA PHE A 489 2.53 8.42 -9.77
C PHE A 489 2.37 9.80 -10.43
N ALA A 490 1.14 10.20 -10.76
CA ALA A 490 0.86 11.52 -11.33
C ALA A 490 1.29 12.64 -10.35
N LEU A 491 0.98 12.48 -9.06
CA LEU A 491 1.37 13.42 -8.00
C LEU A 491 2.88 13.48 -7.75
N LEU A 492 3.63 12.44 -8.13
CA LEU A 492 5.10 12.40 -8.16
C LEU A 492 5.70 12.93 -9.48
N GLY A 493 4.87 13.32 -10.46
CA GLY A 493 5.30 13.93 -11.72
C GLY A 493 5.28 13.02 -12.94
N ALA A 494 4.78 11.79 -12.84
CA ALA A 494 4.64 10.92 -14.01
C ALA A 494 3.50 11.40 -14.93
N ASP A 495 3.67 11.23 -16.24
CA ASP A 495 2.60 11.40 -17.22
C ASP A 495 1.70 10.15 -17.20
N VAL A 496 0.55 10.26 -16.52
CA VAL A 496 -0.41 9.17 -16.37
C VAL A 496 -1.58 9.37 -17.32
N VAL A 497 -1.71 8.47 -18.28
CA VAL A 497 -2.85 8.40 -19.20
C VAL A 497 -3.75 7.26 -18.77
N GLN A 498 -4.94 7.61 -18.29
CA GLN A 498 -6.00 6.67 -17.94
C GLN A 498 -6.80 6.28 -19.19
N ILE A 499 -7.02 4.99 -19.39
CA ILE A 499 -7.98 4.48 -20.36
C ILE A 499 -9.35 4.38 -19.69
N ALA A 500 -10.33 5.04 -20.29
CA ALA A 500 -11.74 4.93 -19.97
C ALA A 500 -12.52 4.32 -21.13
N SER A 501 -13.78 3.98 -20.87
CA SER A 501 -14.73 3.52 -21.87
C SER A 501 -16.11 4.07 -21.54
N THR A 502 -16.81 4.65 -22.51
CA THR A 502 -18.22 5.04 -22.32
C THR A 502 -19.16 3.84 -22.25
N LYS A 503 -18.79 2.72 -22.90
CA LYS A 503 -19.51 1.43 -22.84
C LYS A 503 -19.34 0.76 -21.47
N HIS A 504 -18.11 0.77 -20.95
CA HIS A 504 -17.74 0.24 -19.63
C HIS A 504 -16.98 1.27 -18.77
N PRO A 505 -17.65 2.33 -18.30
CA PRO A 505 -17.07 3.38 -17.46
C PRO A 505 -16.62 2.82 -16.12
N ASP A 506 -15.66 3.54 -15.55
CA ASP A 506 -15.28 3.35 -14.16
C ASP A 506 -16.55 3.32 -13.26
N SER A 507 -16.61 2.32 -12.38
CA SER A 507 -17.69 2.16 -11.42
C SER A 507 -17.88 3.39 -10.51
N PHE A 508 -16.85 4.20 -10.27
CA PHE A 508 -16.93 5.46 -9.50
C PHE A 508 -17.51 6.62 -10.32
N ARG A 509 -17.58 6.52 -11.65
CA ARG A 509 -18.37 7.43 -12.49
C ARG A 509 -19.85 7.05 -12.55
N ARG A 510 -20.20 5.83 -12.10
CA ARG A 510 -21.55 5.23 -12.16
C ARG A 510 -22.22 5.05 -10.79
N ILE A 511 -21.81 5.82 -9.79
CA ILE A 511 -22.44 5.79 -8.46
C ILE A 511 -23.88 6.29 -8.52
N SER A 512 -24.13 7.36 -9.29
CA SER A 512 -25.43 7.98 -9.47
C SER A 512 -25.58 8.47 -10.91
N ASN A 513 -26.78 8.35 -11.47
CA ASN A 513 -27.13 8.92 -12.79
C ASN A 513 -27.63 10.38 -12.69
N ARG A 514 -27.35 11.06 -11.57
CA ARG A 514 -27.74 12.46 -11.32
C ARG A 514 -26.52 13.26 -10.89
N ILE A 515 -26.52 14.55 -11.24
CA ILE A 515 -25.57 15.52 -10.72
C ILE A 515 -25.79 15.64 -9.20
N PRO A 516 -24.74 15.46 -8.37
CA PRO A 516 -24.86 15.61 -6.93
C PRO A 516 -25.18 17.05 -6.52
N ALA A 517 -26.11 17.22 -5.57
CA ALA A 517 -26.67 18.53 -5.21
C ALA A 517 -25.64 19.54 -4.67
N GLY A 518 -24.56 19.08 -4.03
CA GLY A 518 -23.51 19.93 -3.47
C GLY A 518 -22.57 20.52 -4.53
N VAL A 519 -22.58 20.01 -5.77
CA VAL A 519 -21.82 20.55 -6.90
C VAL A 519 -22.71 20.99 -8.06
N ALA A 520 -24.03 20.94 -7.91
CA ALA A 520 -24.95 21.37 -8.95
C ALA A 520 -24.80 22.88 -9.22
N ASP A 521 -24.50 23.24 -10.47
CA ASP A 521 -24.25 24.61 -10.92
C ASP A 521 -24.83 24.80 -12.32
N GLU A 522 -25.99 25.44 -12.41
CA GLU A 522 -26.68 25.71 -13.69
C GLU A 522 -25.88 26.61 -14.64
N SER A 523 -24.87 27.33 -14.13
CA SER A 523 -23.99 28.17 -14.97
C SER A 523 -22.92 27.35 -15.71
N ARG A 524 -22.78 26.06 -15.37
CA ARG A 524 -21.79 25.15 -15.96
C ARG A 524 -22.46 24.04 -16.73
N ARG A 525 -21.75 23.55 -17.75
CA ARG A 525 -22.08 22.25 -18.33
C ARG A 525 -21.69 21.18 -17.32
N GLN A 526 -22.62 20.26 -17.05
CA GLN A 526 -22.40 19.19 -16.09
C GLN A 526 -23.00 17.88 -16.59
N HIS A 527 -22.24 16.81 -16.45
CA HIS A 527 -22.67 15.45 -16.70
C HIS A 527 -22.48 14.61 -15.43
N PRO A 528 -23.42 13.70 -15.07
CA PRO A 528 -23.29 12.84 -13.90
C PRO A 528 -21.95 12.10 -13.84
N ALA A 529 -21.47 11.56 -14.96
CA ALA A 529 -20.20 10.83 -15.03
C ALA A 529 -18.95 11.66 -14.67
N ASN A 530 -19.00 12.99 -14.82
CA ASN A 530 -17.90 13.92 -14.54
C ASN A 530 -18.07 14.65 -13.20
N THR A 531 -19.17 14.39 -12.48
CA THR A 531 -19.53 15.07 -11.23
C THR A 531 -19.61 14.11 -10.04
N GLN A 532 -19.00 12.92 -10.14
CA GLN A 532 -18.95 11.98 -9.01
C GLN A 532 -17.74 12.24 -8.11
N GLY A 533 -18.00 12.55 -6.84
CA GLY A 533 -16.95 12.92 -5.88
C GLY A 533 -15.92 11.82 -5.62
N GLN A 534 -16.32 10.54 -5.66
CA GLN A 534 -15.37 9.43 -5.49
C GLN A 534 -14.36 9.37 -6.64
N TYR A 535 -14.81 9.57 -7.89
CA TYR A 535 -13.93 9.56 -9.05
C TYR A 535 -12.97 10.76 -9.03
N ASN A 536 -13.53 11.95 -8.79
CA ASN A 536 -12.77 13.21 -8.82
C ASN A 536 -11.73 13.30 -7.68
N ALA A 537 -11.90 12.49 -6.63
CA ALA A 537 -10.99 12.42 -5.49
C ALA A 537 -9.73 11.58 -5.76
N VAL A 538 -9.77 10.59 -6.66
CA VAL A 538 -8.70 9.59 -6.84
C VAL A 538 -8.07 9.58 -8.25
N ASN A 539 -8.32 10.62 -9.04
CA ASN A 539 -7.83 10.76 -10.41
C ASN A 539 -7.17 12.12 -10.67
N LEU A 540 -6.72 12.80 -9.61
CA LEU A 540 -6.09 14.09 -9.72
C LEU A 540 -4.85 14.03 -10.61
N HIS A 541 -4.64 15.11 -11.36
CA HIS A 541 -3.44 15.33 -12.17
C HIS A 541 -3.20 14.32 -13.32
N LYS A 542 -4.17 13.45 -13.63
CA LYS A 542 -4.12 12.52 -14.77
C LYS A 542 -4.64 13.13 -16.07
N ARG A 543 -4.26 12.52 -17.19
CA ARG A 543 -4.95 12.63 -18.48
C ARG A 543 -5.84 11.41 -18.69
N GLU A 544 -6.90 11.54 -19.49
CA GLU A 544 -7.78 10.41 -19.81
C GLU A 544 -8.11 10.37 -21.30
N ILE A 545 -8.05 9.15 -21.86
CA ILE A 545 -8.57 8.82 -23.19
C ILE A 545 -9.78 7.90 -23.08
N ASN A 546 -10.78 8.09 -23.93
CA ASN A 546 -11.88 7.15 -24.10
C ASN A 546 -11.55 6.19 -25.24
N LEU A 547 -11.61 4.88 -24.99
CA LEU A 547 -11.30 3.87 -25.99
C LEU A 547 -12.18 2.63 -25.83
N ASP A 548 -12.93 2.30 -26.87
CA ASP A 548 -13.71 1.07 -26.92
C ASP A 548 -12.86 -0.14 -27.30
N LEU A 549 -12.46 -0.92 -26.29
CA LEU A 549 -11.66 -2.14 -26.46
C LEU A 549 -12.49 -3.36 -26.88
N THR A 550 -13.81 -3.23 -27.05
CA THR A 550 -14.66 -4.29 -27.60
C THR A 550 -14.54 -4.39 -29.13
N ASP A 551 -14.21 -3.28 -29.80
CA ASP A 551 -13.94 -3.19 -31.25
C ASP A 551 -12.46 -3.46 -31.55
N ASP A 552 -12.17 -4.14 -32.66
CA ASP A 552 -10.80 -4.43 -33.11
C ASP A 552 -9.98 -3.16 -33.33
N ARG A 553 -10.59 -2.10 -33.87
CA ARG A 553 -9.91 -0.82 -34.11
C ARG A 553 -9.45 -0.16 -32.81
N GLY A 554 -10.24 -0.28 -31.74
CA GLY A 554 -9.85 0.19 -30.42
C GLY A 554 -8.68 -0.61 -29.84
N ARG A 555 -8.68 -1.94 -30.02
CA ARG A 555 -7.55 -2.80 -29.66
C ARG A 555 -6.28 -2.48 -30.46
N GLU A 556 -6.41 -2.21 -31.75
CA GLU A 556 -5.28 -1.79 -32.60
C GLU A 556 -4.67 -0.47 -32.12
N ILE A 557 -5.49 0.51 -31.74
CA ILE A 557 -5.02 1.78 -31.15
C ILE A 557 -4.27 1.53 -29.85
N LEU A 558 -4.83 0.69 -28.96
CA LEU A 558 -4.15 0.31 -27.72
C LEU A 558 -2.75 -0.27 -27.99
N TRP A 559 -2.64 -1.21 -28.94
CA TRP A 559 -1.37 -1.81 -29.30
C TRP A 559 -0.35 -0.80 -29.87
N LYS A 560 -0.81 0.25 -30.53
CA LYS A 560 0.05 1.35 -31.00
C LYS A 560 0.49 2.29 -29.88
N LEU A 561 -0.32 2.43 -28.82
CA LEU A 561 0.00 3.24 -27.64
C LEU A 561 1.02 2.56 -26.72
N LEU A 562 0.89 1.25 -26.48
CA LEU A 562 1.72 0.52 -25.50
C LEU A 562 3.24 0.79 -25.58
N PRO A 563 3.90 0.88 -26.76
CA PRO A 563 5.33 1.16 -26.86
C PRO A 563 5.77 2.51 -26.27
N ARG A 564 4.83 3.44 -26.08
CA ARG A 564 5.07 4.81 -25.61
C ARG A 564 5.16 4.92 -24.09
N PHE A 565 4.74 3.91 -23.33
CA PHE A 565 4.58 3.96 -21.88
C PHE A 565 5.56 3.04 -21.15
N ASP A 566 6.21 3.56 -20.10
CA ASP A 566 7.14 2.81 -19.24
C ASP A 566 6.43 1.76 -18.38
N ILE A 567 5.24 2.11 -17.91
CA ILE A 567 4.46 1.32 -16.97
C ILE A 567 3.09 1.08 -17.57
N VAL A 568 2.67 -0.18 -17.55
CA VAL A 568 1.28 -0.58 -17.80
C VAL A 568 0.69 -1.03 -16.47
N ALA A 569 -0.36 -0.35 -16.02
CA ALA A 569 -0.99 -0.61 -14.73
C ALA A 569 -2.46 -0.97 -14.88
N ASP A 570 -2.91 -2.06 -14.25
CA ASP A 570 -4.33 -2.46 -14.26
C ASP A 570 -4.79 -2.95 -12.88
N ASN A 571 -6.12 -3.01 -12.69
CA ASN A 571 -6.69 -3.70 -11.53
C ASN A 571 -7.83 -4.67 -11.91
N PHE A 572 -7.64 -5.34 -13.05
CA PHE A 572 -8.59 -6.33 -13.53
C PHE A 572 -8.32 -7.70 -12.94
N ARG A 573 -9.20 -8.65 -13.26
CA ARG A 573 -8.87 -10.07 -13.04
C ARG A 573 -7.62 -10.40 -13.86
N PRO A 574 -6.74 -11.28 -13.36
CA PRO A 574 -5.47 -11.61 -14.00
C PRO A 574 -5.57 -12.09 -15.45
N THR A 575 -6.75 -12.55 -15.87
CA THR A 575 -7.01 -13.08 -17.22
C THR A 575 -7.34 -12.02 -18.27
N VAL A 576 -7.66 -10.77 -17.89
CA VAL A 576 -8.20 -9.76 -18.82
C VAL A 576 -7.14 -9.28 -19.81
N LEU A 577 -6.04 -8.69 -19.36
CA LEU A 577 -4.97 -8.21 -20.25
C LEU A 577 -4.36 -9.34 -21.10
N PRO A 578 -4.05 -10.53 -20.54
CA PRO A 578 -3.61 -11.68 -21.34
C PRO A 578 -4.58 -12.10 -22.44
N SER A 579 -5.90 -11.96 -22.22
CA SER A 579 -6.90 -12.26 -23.26
C SER A 579 -6.84 -11.31 -24.46
N TRP A 580 -6.22 -10.13 -24.29
CA TRP A 580 -5.92 -9.18 -25.36
C TRP A 580 -4.51 -9.36 -25.94
N GLY A 581 -3.76 -10.37 -25.50
CA GLY A 581 -2.38 -10.66 -25.91
C GLY A 581 -1.33 -9.87 -25.14
N ILE A 582 -1.71 -9.07 -24.14
CA ILE A 582 -0.78 -8.27 -23.33
C ILE A 582 -0.16 -9.18 -22.26
N THR A 583 1.14 -9.40 -22.41
CA THR A 583 1.99 -10.21 -21.51
C THR A 583 3.29 -9.46 -21.25
N LEU A 584 4.02 -9.79 -20.18
CA LEU A 584 5.30 -9.12 -19.90
C LEU A 584 6.28 -9.31 -21.05
N GLU A 585 6.32 -10.52 -21.62
CA GLU A 585 7.19 -10.86 -22.75
C GLU A 585 6.88 -9.98 -23.95
N LYS A 586 5.59 -9.81 -24.28
CA LYS A 586 5.19 -9.01 -25.44
C LYS A 586 5.41 -7.51 -25.20
N LEU A 587 5.15 -7.03 -23.98
CA LEU A 587 5.46 -5.65 -23.59
C LEU A 587 6.96 -5.37 -23.68
N HIS A 588 7.80 -6.30 -23.20
CA HIS A 588 9.26 -6.17 -23.30
C HIS A 588 9.76 -6.19 -24.75
N GLU A 589 9.14 -6.98 -25.64
CA GLU A 589 9.46 -7.01 -27.08
C GLU A 589 9.22 -5.64 -27.74
N ILE A 590 8.09 -5.00 -27.44
CA ILE A 590 7.72 -3.71 -28.06
C ILE A 590 8.37 -2.50 -27.37
N ARG A 591 8.69 -2.63 -26.07
CA ARG A 591 9.41 -1.65 -25.28
C ARG A 591 10.28 -2.36 -24.22
N PRO A 592 11.59 -2.49 -24.47
CA PRO A 592 12.51 -3.06 -23.49
C PRO A 592 12.43 -2.32 -22.16
N GLY A 593 12.44 -3.07 -21.06
CA GLY A 593 12.32 -2.52 -19.70
C GLY A 593 10.90 -2.16 -19.24
N THR A 594 9.82 -2.48 -19.96
CA THR A 594 8.46 -2.18 -19.45
C THR A 594 8.18 -2.82 -18.08
N ILE A 595 7.52 -2.05 -17.21
CA ILE A 595 6.95 -2.54 -15.96
C ILE A 595 5.48 -2.85 -16.19
N TRP A 596 5.04 -4.07 -15.87
CA TRP A 596 3.61 -4.42 -15.86
C TRP A 596 3.13 -4.71 -14.44
N ALA A 597 2.29 -3.82 -13.93
CA ALA A 597 1.79 -3.86 -12.57
C ALA A 597 0.27 -4.11 -12.53
N SER A 598 -0.16 -5.05 -11.69
CA SER A 598 -1.59 -5.36 -11.54
C SER A 598 -1.99 -5.45 -10.08
N ILE A 599 -3.16 -4.92 -9.75
CA ILE A 599 -3.85 -5.18 -8.48
C ILE A 599 -5.03 -6.12 -8.73
N SER A 600 -5.08 -7.25 -8.04
CA SER A 600 -6.28 -8.10 -8.03
C SER A 600 -6.65 -8.50 -6.61
N GLY A 601 -7.87 -9.03 -6.41
CA GLY A 601 -8.33 -9.44 -5.08
C GLY A 601 -7.42 -10.47 -4.42
N TYR A 602 -6.99 -11.46 -5.20
CA TYR A 602 -6.29 -12.64 -4.71
C TYR A 602 -4.94 -12.89 -5.40
N GLY A 603 -4.53 -12.06 -6.36
CA GLY A 603 -3.29 -12.21 -7.13
C GLY A 603 -3.42 -13.12 -8.35
N GLU A 604 -2.37 -13.15 -9.18
CA GLU A 604 -2.34 -13.84 -10.49
C GLU A 604 -2.52 -15.36 -10.44
N ASN A 605 -2.03 -16.00 -9.38
CA ASN A 605 -2.00 -17.46 -9.23
C ASN A 605 -2.83 -17.93 -8.01
N GLY A 606 -3.12 -19.22 -7.96
CA GLY A 606 -3.85 -19.88 -6.88
C GLY A 606 -5.34 -20.12 -7.17
N PRO A 607 -6.04 -20.90 -6.32
CA PRO A 607 -7.42 -21.31 -6.55
C PRO A 607 -8.43 -20.16 -6.61
N TYR A 608 -8.12 -19.00 -6.01
CA TYR A 608 -9.04 -17.86 -5.94
C TYR A 608 -8.72 -16.76 -6.97
N ARG A 609 -7.72 -16.95 -7.84
CA ARG A 609 -7.28 -15.93 -8.81
C ARG A 609 -8.41 -15.34 -9.69
N ASP A 610 -9.45 -16.14 -9.95
CA ASP A 610 -10.57 -15.78 -10.81
C ASP A 610 -11.80 -15.26 -10.03
N TYR A 611 -11.73 -15.24 -8.69
CA TYR A 611 -12.81 -14.76 -7.82
C TYR A 611 -12.82 -13.23 -7.74
N PRO A 612 -14.02 -12.60 -7.77
CA PRO A 612 -14.12 -11.16 -7.63
C PRO A 612 -13.94 -10.74 -6.16
N ALA A 613 -13.37 -9.54 -5.95
CA ALA A 613 -13.18 -8.98 -4.62
C ALA A 613 -13.28 -7.45 -4.67
N ASN A 614 -13.61 -6.84 -3.53
CA ASN A 614 -13.48 -5.40 -3.28
C ASN A 614 -12.92 -5.19 -1.87
N GLY A 615 -12.71 -3.94 -1.44
CA GLY A 615 -12.18 -3.69 -0.10
C GLY A 615 -13.05 -4.22 1.04
N ASN A 616 -14.38 -4.20 0.92
CA ASN A 616 -15.28 -4.71 1.97
C ASN A 616 -15.09 -6.21 2.21
N THR A 617 -14.87 -6.98 1.14
CA THR A 617 -14.76 -8.44 1.24
C THR A 617 -13.34 -8.94 1.38
N THR A 618 -12.36 -8.16 0.93
CA THR A 618 -10.94 -8.49 1.11
C THR A 618 -10.49 -8.27 2.55
N GLU A 619 -11.01 -7.25 3.22
CA GLU A 619 -10.67 -6.94 4.61
C GLU A 619 -10.84 -8.13 5.58
N PRO A 620 -12.01 -8.80 5.65
CA PRO A 620 -12.19 -9.95 6.51
C PRO A 620 -11.35 -11.16 6.07
N MET A 621 -11.09 -11.30 4.76
CA MET A 621 -10.20 -12.34 4.26
C MET A 621 -8.75 -12.13 4.70
N ALA A 622 -8.31 -10.87 4.85
CA ALA A 622 -6.95 -10.53 5.23
C ALA A 622 -6.69 -10.51 6.74
N GLY A 623 -7.69 -10.83 7.57
CA GLY A 623 -7.57 -10.85 9.03
C GLY A 623 -7.76 -9.51 9.72
N LEU A 624 -7.95 -8.40 8.98
CA LEU A 624 -8.09 -7.07 9.59
C LEU A 624 -9.39 -6.94 10.40
N ALA A 625 -10.48 -7.51 9.91
CA ALA A 625 -11.80 -7.38 10.54
C ALA A 625 -11.88 -8.01 11.94
N THR A 626 -11.02 -8.98 12.27
CA THR A 626 -10.99 -9.60 13.61
C THR A 626 -10.19 -8.77 14.62
N LEU A 627 -9.47 -7.75 14.17
CA LEU A 627 -8.69 -6.84 15.00
C LEU A 627 -9.42 -5.53 15.28
N ASN A 628 -10.40 -5.17 14.44
CA ASN A 628 -11.17 -3.94 14.55
C ASN A 628 -12.46 -4.16 15.35
N GLY A 629 -12.82 -3.24 16.24
CA GLY A 629 -14.03 -3.29 17.05
C GLY A 629 -13.82 -2.97 18.53
N TYR A 630 -14.89 -3.06 19.31
CA TYR A 630 -14.87 -2.81 20.75
C TYR A 630 -14.25 -3.98 21.51
N GLU A 631 -13.65 -3.72 22.66
CA GLU A 631 -13.08 -4.76 23.50
C GLU A 631 -14.12 -5.84 23.86
N GLY A 632 -13.76 -7.10 23.63
CA GLY A 632 -14.67 -8.25 23.83
C GLY A 632 -15.56 -8.59 22.64
N ASP A 633 -15.67 -7.72 21.62
CA ASP A 633 -16.39 -8.06 20.38
C ASP A 633 -15.59 -9.08 19.55
N PRO A 634 -16.26 -9.92 18.75
CA PRO A 634 -15.58 -10.86 17.85
C PRO A 634 -14.87 -10.18 16.67
N GLY A 635 -15.03 -8.87 16.51
CA GLY A 635 -14.49 -8.05 15.43
C GLY A 635 -15.56 -7.52 14.47
N MET A 636 -15.26 -6.43 13.77
CA MET A 636 -16.13 -5.79 12.78
C MET A 636 -15.34 -5.28 11.57
N ASN A 637 -15.97 -5.24 10.41
CA ASN A 637 -15.39 -4.55 9.25
C ASN A 637 -15.26 -3.05 9.52
N THR A 638 -14.20 -2.43 9.00
CA THR A 638 -14.06 -0.98 8.93
C THR A 638 -15.06 -0.41 7.92
N ASN A 639 -15.46 0.85 8.12
CA ASN A 639 -16.51 1.48 7.30
C ASN A 639 -16.01 2.20 6.03
N GLY A 640 -14.71 2.09 5.69
CA GLY A 640 -14.09 2.91 4.63
C GLY A 640 -13.32 2.16 3.56
N LEU A 641 -13.46 0.84 3.41
CA LEU A 641 -12.75 0.00 2.42
C LEU A 641 -11.21 0.11 2.50
N VAL A 642 -10.62 0.00 3.69
CA VAL A 642 -9.16 0.10 3.92
C VAL A 642 -8.29 -0.69 2.92
N PRO A 643 -8.68 -1.89 2.42
CA PRO A 643 -7.83 -2.63 1.49
C PRO A 643 -7.51 -1.91 0.18
N ASP A 644 -8.42 -1.09 -0.33
CA ASP A 644 -8.24 -0.38 -1.59
C ASP A 644 -7.05 0.60 -1.55
N PRO A 645 -7.02 1.61 -0.66
CA PRO A 645 -5.90 2.56 -0.58
C PRO A 645 -4.60 1.91 -0.09
N VAL A 646 -4.66 0.92 0.82
CA VAL A 646 -3.45 0.19 1.26
C VAL A 646 -2.80 -0.53 0.06
N SER A 647 -3.61 -1.16 -0.79
CA SER A 647 -3.12 -1.80 -2.02
C SER A 647 -2.56 -0.78 -3.02
N GLY A 648 -3.18 0.39 -3.15
CA GLY A 648 -2.67 1.48 -4.01
C GLY A 648 -1.31 2.02 -3.54
N TYR A 649 -1.11 2.19 -2.22
CA TYR A 649 0.20 2.54 -1.66
C TYR A 649 1.24 1.46 -1.96
N PHE A 650 0.95 0.18 -1.69
CA PHE A 650 1.90 -0.89 -1.99
C PHE A 650 2.16 -1.07 -3.49
N LEU A 651 1.19 -0.78 -4.37
CA LEU A 651 1.42 -0.77 -5.82
C LEU A 651 2.48 0.28 -6.17
N CYS A 652 2.32 1.52 -5.69
CA CYS A 652 3.27 2.59 -5.95
C CYS A 652 4.67 2.25 -5.42
N ALA A 653 4.76 1.76 -4.18
CA ALA A 653 6.02 1.33 -3.56
C ALA A 653 6.72 0.23 -4.39
N THR A 654 5.99 -0.81 -4.78
CA THR A 654 6.56 -1.96 -5.48
C THR A 654 6.93 -1.63 -6.93
N VAL A 655 6.21 -0.73 -7.59
CA VAL A 655 6.60 -0.19 -8.89
C VAL A 655 7.87 0.67 -8.79
N LEU A 656 8.04 1.47 -7.75
CA LEU A 656 9.29 2.22 -7.55
C LEU A 656 10.50 1.29 -7.33
N ALA A 657 10.32 0.16 -6.63
CA ALA A 657 11.34 -0.88 -6.55
C ALA A 657 11.60 -1.53 -7.93
N ALA A 658 10.55 -1.85 -8.69
CA ALA A 658 10.69 -2.42 -10.04
C ALA A 658 11.41 -1.45 -11.00
N LEU A 659 11.12 -0.16 -10.91
CA LEU A 659 11.79 0.91 -11.62
C LEU A 659 13.27 1.02 -11.23
N ALA A 660 13.61 0.95 -9.94
CA ALA A 660 15.00 0.95 -9.49
C ALA A 660 15.80 -0.25 -10.02
N HIS A 661 15.18 -1.43 -10.10
CA HIS A 661 15.78 -2.60 -10.76
C HIS A 661 16.02 -2.34 -12.25
N ARG A 662 15.00 -1.86 -12.96
CA ARG A 662 15.06 -1.57 -14.40
C ARG A 662 16.15 -0.55 -14.71
N ASP A 663 16.23 0.55 -13.97
CA ASP A 663 17.21 1.61 -14.25
C ASP A 663 18.67 1.10 -14.13
N ARG A 664 18.90 0.05 -13.32
CA ARG A 664 20.22 -0.59 -13.15
C ARG A 664 20.52 -1.67 -14.18
N THR A 665 19.49 -2.39 -14.62
CA THR A 665 19.67 -3.65 -15.38
C THR A 665 19.13 -3.59 -16.81
N GLY A 666 18.23 -2.67 -17.11
CA GLY A 666 17.44 -2.61 -18.34
C GLY A 666 16.33 -3.67 -18.42
N GLU A 667 16.15 -4.52 -17.42
CA GLU A 667 15.19 -5.62 -17.46
C GLU A 667 13.75 -5.16 -17.19
N ALA A 668 12.80 -5.77 -17.90
CA ALA A 668 11.38 -5.61 -17.61
C ALA A 668 11.01 -6.27 -16.28
N GLN A 669 9.90 -5.82 -15.66
CA GLN A 669 9.43 -6.35 -14.38
C GLN A 669 7.92 -6.56 -14.37
N ARG A 670 7.50 -7.66 -13.75
CA ARG A 670 6.12 -7.93 -13.38
C ARG A 670 5.92 -7.60 -11.90
N VAL A 671 4.88 -6.82 -11.58
CA VAL A 671 4.41 -6.54 -10.22
C VAL A 671 3.00 -7.14 -10.05
N ASP A 672 2.90 -8.32 -9.44
CA ASP A 672 1.63 -8.99 -9.12
C ASP A 672 1.22 -8.69 -7.67
N LEU A 673 0.28 -7.77 -7.47
CA LEU A 673 -0.23 -7.37 -6.16
C LEU A 673 -1.60 -7.98 -5.90
N SER A 674 -1.69 -8.71 -4.79
CA SER A 674 -2.93 -9.24 -4.23
C SER A 674 -3.41 -8.34 -3.10
N MET A 675 -4.64 -7.82 -3.17
CA MET A 675 -5.20 -6.99 -2.09
C MET A 675 -5.23 -7.76 -0.76
N LEU A 676 -5.48 -9.08 -0.81
CA LEU A 676 -5.41 -9.98 0.34
C LEU A 676 -4.03 -9.93 1.03
N GLU A 677 -2.95 -10.00 0.25
CA GLU A 677 -1.56 -10.01 0.74
C GLU A 677 -1.12 -8.63 1.22
N ALA A 678 -1.47 -7.57 0.48
CA ALA A 678 -1.16 -6.19 0.85
C ALA A 678 -1.73 -5.83 2.22
N VAL A 679 -3.00 -6.19 2.49
CA VAL A 679 -3.64 -5.92 3.78
C VAL A 679 -3.11 -6.81 4.88
N ALA A 680 -2.90 -8.11 4.61
CA ALA A 680 -2.30 -9.02 5.59
C ALA A 680 -0.88 -8.56 5.98
N THR A 681 -0.15 -7.86 5.10
CA THR A 681 1.15 -7.25 5.40
C THR A 681 1.01 -6.08 6.38
N SER A 682 -0.06 -5.30 6.28
CA SER A 682 -0.30 -4.13 7.16
C SER A 682 -0.58 -4.49 8.61
N VAL A 683 -1.07 -5.72 8.87
CA VAL A 683 -1.31 -6.26 10.22
C VAL A 683 -0.52 -7.55 10.50
N GLY A 684 0.61 -7.73 9.80
CA GLY A 684 1.39 -8.96 9.89
C GLY A 684 2.03 -9.21 11.26
N ASP A 685 2.17 -8.18 12.08
CA ASP A 685 2.58 -8.27 13.49
C ASP A 685 1.58 -9.10 14.32
N ALA A 686 0.30 -9.12 13.97
CA ALA A 686 -0.71 -9.95 14.63
C ALA A 686 -0.46 -11.46 14.42
N LEU A 687 0.04 -11.85 13.24
CA LEU A 687 0.42 -13.24 12.98
C LEU A 687 1.65 -13.64 13.78
N VAL A 688 2.65 -12.75 13.85
CA VAL A 688 3.85 -12.97 14.67
C VAL A 688 3.48 -13.06 16.15
N GLU A 689 2.56 -12.21 16.64
CA GLU A 689 2.04 -12.25 18.02
C GLU A 689 1.43 -13.62 18.33
N TYR A 690 0.56 -14.12 17.46
CA TYR A 690 -0.09 -15.41 17.65
C TYR A 690 0.91 -16.56 17.66
N ASP A 691 1.84 -16.61 16.70
CA ASP A 691 2.81 -17.71 16.62
C ASP A 691 3.82 -17.69 17.79
N ALA A 692 4.19 -16.48 18.25
CA ALA A 692 5.12 -16.30 19.36
C ALA A 692 4.47 -16.60 20.72
N THR A 693 3.21 -16.21 20.93
CA THR A 693 2.56 -16.23 22.25
C THR A 693 1.45 -17.27 22.40
N GLY A 694 0.96 -17.85 21.31
CA GLY A 694 -0.20 -18.74 21.28
C GLY A 694 -1.55 -18.05 21.51
N ARG A 695 -1.58 -16.71 21.67
CA ARG A 695 -2.82 -15.96 21.90
C ARG A 695 -3.29 -15.27 20.65
N LYS A 696 -4.57 -15.45 20.33
CA LYS A 696 -5.22 -14.76 19.23
C LYS A 696 -5.38 -13.28 19.58
N PRO A 697 -4.84 -12.35 18.77
CA PRO A 697 -5.13 -10.94 18.93
C PRO A 697 -6.63 -10.70 18.70
N CYS A 698 -7.23 -9.87 19.52
CA CYS A 698 -8.65 -9.52 19.48
C CYS A 698 -8.83 -7.99 19.46
N PRO A 699 -10.04 -7.49 19.18
CA PRO A 699 -10.32 -6.06 19.24
C PRO A 699 -10.09 -5.50 20.65
N ARG A 700 -9.54 -4.29 20.72
CA ARG A 700 -9.20 -3.59 21.98
C ARG A 700 -9.92 -2.25 22.14
N GLY A 701 -10.89 -1.95 21.27
CA GLY A 701 -11.44 -0.62 21.16
C GLY A 701 -10.34 0.42 20.94
N ASN A 702 -10.34 1.46 21.76
CA ASN A 702 -9.29 2.47 21.73
C ASN A 702 -8.15 2.21 22.71
N HIS A 703 -8.18 1.20 23.57
CA HIS A 703 -7.11 0.99 24.56
C HIS A 703 -5.79 0.60 23.90
N HIS A 704 -4.69 1.21 24.35
CA HIS A 704 -3.34 0.84 23.93
C HIS A 704 -2.76 -0.21 24.89
N PRO A 705 -2.04 -1.25 24.43
CA PRO A 705 -1.54 -2.30 25.32
C PRO A 705 -0.60 -1.80 26.43
N ARG A 706 0.12 -0.70 26.19
CA ARG A 706 1.06 -0.10 27.13
C ARG A 706 0.55 1.21 27.75
N ILE A 707 -0.21 2.03 27.05
CA ILE A 707 -0.37 3.45 27.36
C ILE A 707 -1.72 3.66 28.04
N ALA A 708 -1.72 4.34 29.20
CA ALA A 708 -2.94 4.77 29.89
C ALA A 708 -2.75 6.21 30.44
N PRO A 709 -3.66 7.16 30.17
CA PRO A 709 -4.87 6.98 29.37
C PRO A 709 -4.58 6.89 27.87
N HIS A 710 -5.45 6.21 27.13
CA HIS A 710 -5.48 6.19 25.67
C HIS A 710 -6.91 5.79 25.21
N ASN A 711 -7.81 6.76 25.07
CA ASN A 711 -9.22 6.52 24.74
C ASN A 711 -9.90 7.76 24.12
N THR A 712 -11.18 7.64 23.75
CA THR A 712 -12.04 8.74 23.32
C THR A 712 -13.13 9.02 24.36
N PHE A 713 -13.32 10.28 24.73
CA PHE A 713 -14.26 10.72 25.74
C PHE A 713 -15.28 11.70 25.17
N ARG A 714 -16.54 11.58 25.56
CA ARG A 714 -17.58 12.55 25.18
C ARG A 714 -17.35 13.86 25.96
N ALA A 715 -17.42 14.98 25.25
CA ALA A 715 -17.22 16.32 25.78
C ALA A 715 -18.56 17.06 26.02
N ARG A 716 -18.50 18.26 26.61
CA ARG A 716 -19.68 19.08 26.96
C ARG A 716 -20.53 19.47 25.75
N ASP A 717 -19.87 19.71 24.63
CA ASP A 717 -20.45 20.10 23.33
C ASP A 717 -21.04 18.92 22.56
N GLU A 718 -21.14 17.73 23.19
CA GLU A 718 -21.60 16.47 22.60
C GLU A 718 -20.67 15.91 21.52
N GLU A 719 -19.50 16.50 21.34
CA GLU A 719 -18.43 15.95 20.49
C GLU A 719 -17.54 14.99 21.30
N TYR A 720 -16.53 14.41 20.64
CA TYR A 720 -15.61 13.47 21.27
C TYR A 720 -14.17 13.98 21.20
N LEU A 721 -13.47 13.85 22.32
CA LEU A 721 -12.04 14.10 22.47
C LEU A 721 -11.28 12.76 22.49
N ALA A 722 -10.46 12.51 21.48
CA ALA A 722 -9.40 11.51 21.55
C ALA A 722 -8.26 12.04 22.43
N LEU A 723 -7.83 11.26 23.43
CA LEU A 723 -6.85 11.66 24.42
C LEU A 723 -5.91 10.51 24.78
N ALA A 724 -4.61 10.78 24.75
CA ALA A 724 -3.58 9.85 25.22
C ALA A 724 -2.41 10.58 25.91
N ALA A 725 -1.83 9.95 26.93
CA ALA A 725 -0.59 10.41 27.56
C ALA A 725 0.50 9.34 27.46
N GLU A 726 1.35 9.45 26.43
CA GLU A 726 2.33 8.41 26.08
C GLU A 726 3.62 8.44 26.91
N THR A 727 3.94 9.59 27.50
CA THR A 727 5.10 9.79 28.37
C THR A 727 4.68 10.25 29.76
N ASP A 728 5.58 10.11 30.74
CA ASP A 728 5.30 10.56 32.10
C ASP A 728 5.24 12.09 32.20
N GLU A 729 5.94 12.82 31.32
CA GLU A 729 5.82 14.28 31.20
C GLU A 729 4.42 14.67 30.69
N ALA A 730 3.93 14.00 29.64
CA ALA A 730 2.59 14.23 29.13
C ALA A 730 1.52 13.89 30.17
N TRP A 731 1.73 12.82 30.96
CA TRP A 731 0.84 12.47 32.06
C TRP A 731 0.82 13.52 33.17
N ALA A 732 1.99 13.98 33.62
CA ALA A 732 2.10 15.01 34.65
C ALA A 732 1.44 16.33 34.22
N ALA A 733 1.62 16.72 32.96
CA ALA A 733 0.96 17.87 32.37
C ALA A 733 -0.57 17.67 32.32
N LEU A 734 -1.04 16.53 31.81
CA LEU A 734 -2.48 16.21 31.74
C LEU A 734 -3.13 16.26 33.12
N LYS A 735 -2.50 15.64 34.13
CA LYS A 735 -2.99 15.65 35.51
C LYS A 735 -3.16 17.08 36.05
N THR A 736 -2.26 17.98 35.68
CA THR A 736 -2.34 19.40 36.05
C THR A 736 -3.52 20.10 35.36
N PHE A 737 -3.79 19.82 34.08
CA PHE A 737 -4.97 20.35 33.38
C PHE A 737 -6.29 19.81 33.95
N VAL A 738 -6.30 18.53 34.33
CA VAL A 738 -7.50 17.90 34.89
C VAL A 738 -7.79 18.43 36.29
N GLY A 739 -6.76 18.59 37.13
CA GLY A 739 -6.89 19.21 38.46
C GLY A 739 -7.81 18.44 39.42
N ASP A 740 -8.09 17.16 39.16
CA ASP A 740 -8.98 16.33 39.96
C ASP A 740 -8.21 15.60 41.07
N PRO A 741 -8.55 15.80 42.35
CA PRO A 741 -7.88 15.14 43.48
C PRO A 741 -7.92 13.61 43.45
N ARG A 742 -8.86 13.00 42.70
CA ARG A 742 -8.91 11.54 42.50
C ARG A 742 -7.64 11.02 41.81
N LEU A 743 -6.94 11.87 41.07
CA LEU A 743 -5.67 11.54 40.41
C LEU A 743 -4.45 11.59 41.35
N ASP A 744 -4.60 12.08 42.58
CA ASP A 744 -3.53 12.20 43.59
C ASP A 744 -3.36 10.91 44.42
N THR A 745 -3.13 9.79 43.74
CA THR A 745 -2.93 8.49 44.38
C THR A 745 -1.83 7.68 43.71
N ASP A 746 -1.25 6.72 44.45
CA ASP A 746 -0.21 5.82 43.92
C ASP A 746 -0.71 4.97 42.74
N ARG A 747 -2.03 4.80 42.59
CA ARG A 747 -2.67 4.05 41.51
C ARG A 747 -2.44 4.66 40.14
N PHE A 748 -2.12 5.97 40.08
CA PHE A 748 -1.86 6.67 38.82
C PHE A 748 -0.44 7.26 38.74
N SER A 749 0.46 6.84 39.63
CA SER A 749 1.83 7.37 39.74
C SER A 749 2.75 6.97 38.59
N THR A 750 2.57 5.79 38.02
CA THR A 750 3.40 5.24 36.92
C THR A 750 2.52 4.74 35.80
N ASN A 751 3.05 4.62 34.59
CA ASN A 751 2.29 4.06 33.48
C ASN A 751 1.77 2.63 33.75
N ALA A 752 2.56 1.79 34.43
CA ALA A 752 2.15 0.43 34.80
C ALA A 752 0.98 0.44 35.79
N THR A 753 1.02 1.31 36.81
CA THR A 753 -0.08 1.43 37.77
C THR A 753 -1.31 2.05 37.13
N ARG A 754 -1.16 3.06 36.25
CA ARG A 754 -2.27 3.60 35.43
C ARG A 754 -2.93 2.51 34.61
N LYS A 755 -2.15 1.69 33.91
CA LYS A 755 -2.68 0.61 33.07
C LYS A 755 -3.43 -0.45 33.88
N ALA A 756 -2.94 -0.79 35.08
CA ALA A 756 -3.64 -1.70 35.99
C ALA A 756 -4.96 -1.13 36.56
N ASN A 757 -5.17 0.19 36.49
CA ASN A 757 -6.34 0.90 36.98
C ASN A 757 -7.05 1.70 35.88
N GLU A 758 -6.90 1.29 34.62
CA GLU A 758 -7.30 2.07 33.43
C GLU A 758 -8.79 2.40 33.42
N ALA A 759 -9.67 1.44 33.77
CA ALA A 759 -11.10 1.68 33.81
C ALA A 759 -11.52 2.79 34.80
N GLU A 760 -10.82 2.92 35.92
CA GLU A 760 -11.09 4.00 36.88
C GLU A 760 -10.51 5.33 36.40
N LEU A 761 -9.32 5.31 35.80
CA LEU A 761 -8.73 6.48 35.18
C LEU A 761 -9.64 7.04 34.08
N ASP A 762 -10.16 6.18 33.21
CA ASP A 762 -11.07 6.56 32.13
C ASP A 762 -12.37 7.15 32.66
N ALA A 763 -12.92 6.63 33.76
CA ALA A 763 -14.10 7.21 34.40
C ALA A 763 -13.84 8.65 34.90
N ILE A 764 -12.68 8.89 35.52
CA ILE A 764 -12.29 10.23 35.99
C ILE A 764 -12.12 11.19 34.81
N LEU A 765 -11.46 10.75 33.73
CA LEU A 765 -11.25 11.57 32.54
C LEU A 765 -12.54 11.83 31.77
N ALA A 766 -13.46 10.84 31.73
CA ALA A 766 -14.79 11.02 31.16
C ALA A 766 -15.57 12.11 31.89
N ASP A 767 -15.60 12.08 33.23
CA ASP A 767 -16.24 13.12 34.04
C ASP A 767 -15.66 14.51 33.75
N TRP A 768 -14.33 14.61 33.68
CA TRP A 768 -13.65 15.87 33.37
C TRP A 768 -14.01 16.38 31.96
N CYS A 769 -14.00 15.51 30.95
CA CYS A 769 -14.30 15.88 29.56
C CYS A 769 -15.71 16.47 29.39
N LEU A 770 -16.70 16.05 30.20
CA LEU A 770 -18.05 16.63 30.18
C LEU A 770 -18.13 18.12 30.55
N SER A 771 -17.03 18.70 31.04
CA SER A 771 -16.91 20.15 31.29
C SER A 771 -16.14 20.91 30.20
N GLN A 772 -15.57 20.20 29.23
CA GLN A 772 -14.67 20.74 28.20
C GLN A 772 -15.37 20.89 26.84
N ASP A 773 -14.90 21.82 26.02
CA ASP A 773 -15.19 21.88 24.59
C ASP A 773 -14.11 21.10 23.83
N ALA A 774 -14.49 20.20 22.93
CA ALA A 774 -13.58 19.18 22.39
C ALA A 774 -12.46 19.80 21.53
N GLU A 775 -12.75 20.81 20.70
CA GLU A 775 -11.73 21.46 19.86
C GLU A 775 -10.80 22.31 20.74
N ALA A 776 -11.38 23.19 21.57
CA ALA A 776 -10.60 24.13 22.35
C ALA A 776 -9.65 23.44 23.34
N ILE A 777 -10.10 22.33 23.97
CA ILE A 777 -9.25 21.57 24.86
C ILE A 777 -8.19 20.77 24.10
N ALA A 778 -8.51 20.23 22.91
CA ALA A 778 -7.54 19.53 22.08
C ALA A 778 -6.38 20.44 21.66
N GLU A 779 -6.67 21.68 21.26
CA GLU A 779 -5.64 22.68 20.94
C GLU A 779 -4.76 23.00 22.16
N THR A 780 -5.38 23.21 23.32
CA THR A 780 -4.68 23.53 24.59
C THR A 780 -3.76 22.39 25.02
N LEU A 781 -4.24 21.15 24.99
CA LEU A 781 -3.48 19.96 25.34
C LEU A 781 -2.36 19.69 24.31
N GLY A 782 -2.63 19.87 23.02
CA GLY A 782 -1.64 19.71 21.96
C GLY A 782 -0.46 20.68 22.11
N ALA A 783 -0.74 21.95 22.44
CA ALA A 783 0.29 22.94 22.74
C ALA A 783 1.15 22.56 23.95
N ALA A 784 0.57 21.83 24.92
CA ALA A 784 1.27 21.27 26.08
C ALA A 784 1.93 19.91 25.81
N ARG A 785 2.07 19.49 24.53
CA ARG A 785 2.71 18.22 24.13
C ARG A 785 1.94 16.97 24.61
N ILE A 786 0.62 17.04 24.74
CA ILE A 786 -0.25 15.89 25.05
C ILE A 786 -0.96 15.47 23.76
N CYS A 787 -1.06 14.16 23.49
CA CYS A 787 -1.78 13.64 22.33
C CYS A 787 -3.28 13.88 22.53
N ALA A 788 -3.84 14.89 21.85
CA ALA A 788 -5.25 15.20 21.90
C ALA A 788 -5.79 15.62 20.51
N ALA A 789 -7.02 15.21 20.21
CA ALA A 789 -7.72 15.62 18.99
C ALA A 789 -9.24 15.51 19.15
N ARG A 790 -9.98 16.44 18.57
CA ARG A 790 -11.42 16.28 18.34
C ARG A 790 -11.65 15.20 17.29
N VAL A 791 -12.70 14.39 17.49
CA VAL A 791 -13.17 13.44 16.47
C VAL A 791 -13.94 14.21 15.41
N VAL A 792 -13.25 14.54 14.31
CA VAL A 792 -13.80 15.35 13.23
C VAL A 792 -14.76 14.50 12.38
N PRO A 793 -16.00 14.93 12.12
CA PRO A 793 -16.87 14.26 11.16
C PRO A 793 -16.22 14.18 9.78
N LEU A 794 -16.28 13.02 9.11
CA LEU A 794 -15.56 12.82 7.84
C LEU A 794 -15.90 13.86 6.74
N ALA A 795 -17.16 14.28 6.62
CA ALA A 795 -17.52 15.32 5.64
C ALA A 795 -17.00 16.72 6.03
N GLU A 796 -16.75 16.98 7.32
CA GLU A 796 -16.19 18.24 7.78
C GLU A 796 -14.76 18.40 7.30
N VAL A 797 -13.97 17.32 7.25
CA VAL A 797 -12.58 17.33 6.74
C VAL A 797 -12.47 17.98 5.35
N TYR A 798 -13.50 17.81 4.50
CA TYR A 798 -13.51 18.31 3.11
C TYR A 798 -14.54 19.42 2.83
N SER A 799 -15.37 19.80 3.81
CA SER A 799 -16.24 20.99 3.70
C SER A 799 -15.67 22.19 4.44
N ARG A 800 -14.97 21.94 5.55
CA ARG A 800 -14.29 22.93 6.39
C ARG A 800 -12.92 22.36 6.83
N PRO A 801 -11.95 22.28 5.91
CA PRO A 801 -10.65 21.69 6.21
C PRO A 801 -9.97 22.40 7.38
N HIS A 802 -9.34 21.62 8.27
CA HIS A 802 -8.55 22.18 9.36
C HIS A 802 -7.40 23.06 8.81
N PRO A 803 -7.11 24.24 9.40
CA PRO A 803 -6.12 25.19 8.86
C PRO A 803 -4.75 24.58 8.55
N HIS A 804 -4.29 23.63 9.37
CA HIS A 804 -3.10 22.81 9.11
C HIS A 804 -3.09 22.16 7.72
N LEU A 805 -4.13 21.39 7.37
CA LEU A 805 -4.19 20.64 6.11
C LEU A 805 -4.26 21.59 4.90
N ALA A 806 -4.79 22.79 5.07
CA ALA A 806 -4.80 23.83 4.04
C ALA A 806 -3.45 24.56 3.92
N ALA A 807 -2.85 24.95 5.06
CA ALA A 807 -1.58 25.67 5.10
C ALA A 807 -0.42 24.83 4.57
N SER A 808 -0.44 23.53 4.85
CA SER A 808 0.54 22.56 4.34
C SER A 808 0.41 22.34 2.83
N GLY A 809 -0.68 22.80 2.20
CA GLY A 809 -1.01 22.60 0.79
C GLY A 809 -1.58 21.21 0.48
N PHE A 810 -1.82 20.36 1.49
CA PHE A 810 -2.36 19.02 1.28
C PHE A 810 -3.83 19.07 0.85
N ILE A 811 -4.72 19.73 1.60
CA ILE A 811 -6.09 19.98 1.17
C ILE A 811 -6.16 21.36 0.52
N SER A 812 -6.42 21.40 -0.78
CA SER A 812 -6.48 22.63 -1.56
C SER A 812 -7.79 22.72 -2.33
N ARG A 813 -8.16 23.93 -2.73
CA ARG A 813 -9.36 24.15 -3.54
C ARG A 813 -9.00 23.92 -5.01
N ILE A 814 -9.41 22.77 -5.53
CA ILE A 814 -9.12 22.32 -6.90
C ILE A 814 -10.35 22.55 -7.77
N ASP A 815 -10.18 23.24 -8.90
CA ASP A 815 -11.25 23.46 -9.87
C ASP A 815 -11.36 22.26 -10.83
N HIS A 816 -12.58 21.76 -11.00
CA HIS A 816 -12.92 20.74 -11.98
C HIS A 816 -13.84 21.36 -13.04
N PRO A 817 -13.62 21.13 -14.35
CA PRO A 817 -14.38 21.80 -15.42
C PRO A 817 -15.90 21.74 -15.23
N GLU A 818 -16.41 20.56 -14.85
CA GLU A 818 -17.84 20.34 -14.68
C GLU A 818 -18.32 20.29 -13.22
N ALA A 819 -17.44 20.10 -12.23
CA ALA A 819 -17.86 19.96 -10.82
C ALA A 819 -17.56 21.23 -10.01
N GLY A 820 -16.84 22.18 -10.61
CA GLY A 820 -16.44 23.42 -9.97
C GLY A 820 -15.38 23.23 -8.88
N PRO A 821 -15.10 24.30 -8.10
CA PRO A 821 -14.00 24.32 -7.16
C PRO A 821 -14.36 23.67 -5.82
N THR A 822 -13.72 22.55 -5.49
CA THR A 822 -13.94 21.77 -4.24
C THR A 822 -12.63 21.56 -3.47
N TRP A 823 -12.71 21.39 -2.15
CA TRP A 823 -11.57 20.99 -1.34
C TRP A 823 -11.21 19.52 -1.55
N LEU A 824 -10.02 19.26 -2.08
CA LEU A 824 -9.53 17.92 -2.38
C LEU A 824 -8.13 17.74 -1.80
N PRO A 825 -7.81 16.54 -1.27
CA PRO A 825 -6.48 16.22 -0.78
C PRO A 825 -5.53 15.93 -1.94
N GLY A 826 -4.28 16.35 -1.80
CA GLY A 826 -3.20 16.17 -2.76
C GLY A 826 -2.04 15.37 -2.17
N ARG A 827 -0.84 15.94 -2.22
CA ARG A 827 0.42 15.25 -1.88
C ARG A 827 0.61 15.17 -0.36
N PRO A 828 0.81 13.98 0.24
CA PRO A 828 1.14 13.84 1.66
C PRO A 828 2.66 13.99 1.93
N TRP A 829 3.39 14.60 0.99
CA TRP A 829 4.83 14.77 1.02
C TRP A 829 5.26 16.11 0.43
N ARG A 830 6.42 16.60 0.86
CA ARG A 830 7.07 17.82 0.37
C ARG A 830 8.53 17.54 0.05
N PHE A 831 8.98 18.11 -1.05
CA PHE A 831 10.32 17.93 -1.61
C PHE A 831 11.07 19.26 -1.52
N SER A 832 12.23 19.28 -0.86
CA SER A 832 12.97 20.54 -0.68
C SER A 832 13.66 21.05 -1.96
N ALA A 833 13.74 20.22 -3.01
CA ALA A 833 14.43 20.62 -4.25
C ALA A 833 13.70 21.73 -5.01
N ALA A 834 12.36 21.72 -5.02
CA ALA A 834 11.51 22.77 -5.57
C ALA A 834 10.08 22.65 -5.03
N ALA A 835 9.33 23.76 -5.05
CA ALA A 835 7.89 23.71 -4.84
C ALA A 835 7.23 22.91 -5.98
N SER A 836 6.33 21.98 -5.63
CA SER A 836 5.61 21.18 -6.62
C SER A 836 4.62 22.02 -7.42
N GLU A 837 4.35 21.60 -8.64
CA GLU A 837 3.28 22.18 -9.45
C GLU A 837 1.90 22.07 -8.79
N PRO A 838 0.98 23.03 -9.02
CA PRO A 838 -0.40 22.94 -8.57
C PRO A 838 -1.05 21.62 -9.02
N VAL A 839 -1.81 21.00 -8.11
CA VAL A 839 -2.58 19.80 -8.43
C VAL A 839 -3.72 20.19 -9.38
N ARG A 840 -3.94 19.39 -10.43
CA ARG A 840 -5.01 19.60 -11.41
C ARG A 840 -6.19 18.69 -11.06
N GLY A 841 -7.41 19.13 -11.38
CA GLY A 841 -8.61 18.31 -11.22
C GLY A 841 -8.53 17.00 -12.00
N ALA A 842 -9.37 16.04 -11.63
CA ALA A 842 -9.52 14.81 -12.39
C ALA A 842 -10.03 15.11 -13.82
N PRO A 843 -9.68 14.28 -14.81
CA PRO A 843 -10.11 14.49 -16.19
C PRO A 843 -11.61 14.21 -16.37
N CYS A 844 -12.25 14.98 -17.24
CA CYS A 844 -13.57 14.63 -17.79
C CYS A 844 -13.45 13.42 -18.74
N VAL A 845 -14.57 12.72 -18.96
CA VAL A 845 -14.56 11.52 -19.80
C VAL A 845 -14.00 11.82 -21.19
N GLY A 846 -12.90 11.14 -21.53
CA GLY A 846 -12.22 11.27 -22.82
C GLY A 846 -11.60 12.64 -23.12
N GLU A 847 -11.45 13.52 -22.12
CA GLU A 847 -10.99 14.92 -22.27
C GLU A 847 -9.71 15.06 -23.11
N HIS A 848 -8.79 14.10 -23.00
CA HIS A 848 -7.47 14.16 -23.62
C HIS A 848 -7.34 13.20 -24.82
N SER A 849 -8.44 12.60 -25.30
CA SER A 849 -8.41 11.60 -26.38
C SER A 849 -7.78 12.15 -27.67
N ARG A 850 -8.22 13.33 -28.11
CA ARG A 850 -7.68 13.98 -29.32
C ARG A 850 -6.22 14.36 -29.16
N GLU A 851 -5.86 14.98 -28.04
CA GLU A 851 -4.48 15.38 -27.70
C GLU A 851 -3.54 14.17 -27.72
N VAL A 852 -3.84 13.14 -26.94
CA VAL A 852 -2.98 11.95 -26.82
C VAL A 852 -2.87 11.20 -28.14
N PHE A 853 -3.95 11.06 -28.92
CA PHE A 853 -3.86 10.37 -30.21
C PHE A 853 -3.07 11.18 -31.25
N ALA A 854 -3.16 12.50 -31.23
CA ALA A 854 -2.33 13.35 -32.08
C ALA A 854 -0.84 13.25 -31.68
N GLU A 855 -0.54 13.40 -30.39
CA GLU A 855 0.84 13.39 -29.85
C GLU A 855 1.53 12.03 -30.04
N GLU A 856 0.84 10.92 -29.71
CA GLU A 856 1.47 9.60 -29.63
C GLU A 856 1.45 8.82 -30.94
N LEU A 857 0.38 9.03 -31.72
CA LEU A 857 0.09 8.25 -32.93
C LEU A 857 0.19 9.08 -34.21
N GLY A 858 0.35 10.40 -34.12
CA GLY A 858 0.32 11.29 -35.28
C GLY A 858 -1.05 11.30 -35.97
N MET A 859 -2.12 10.98 -35.23
CA MET A 859 -3.47 10.88 -35.76
C MET A 859 -3.97 12.26 -36.21
N THR A 860 -4.45 12.33 -37.46
CA THR A 860 -5.04 13.55 -38.01
C THR A 860 -6.45 13.79 -37.47
N ASP A 861 -6.93 15.04 -37.52
CA ASP A 861 -8.31 15.36 -37.14
C ASP A 861 -9.33 14.50 -37.91
N ALA A 862 -9.12 14.27 -39.21
CA ALA A 862 -10.03 13.47 -40.01
C ALA A 862 -10.10 12.01 -39.56
N GLU A 863 -8.97 11.42 -39.15
CA GLU A 863 -8.94 10.06 -38.61
C GLU A 863 -9.62 10.00 -37.23
N TYR A 864 -9.37 10.99 -36.36
CA TYR A 864 -10.01 11.08 -35.05
C TYR A 864 -11.53 11.21 -35.19
N GLU A 865 -12.02 12.12 -36.03
CA GLU A 865 -13.47 12.29 -36.29
C GLU A 865 -14.11 11.00 -36.84
N SER A 866 -13.38 10.24 -37.66
CA SER A 866 -13.86 8.95 -38.15
C SER A 866 -14.03 7.92 -37.04
N LEU A 867 -13.17 7.93 -36.02
CA LEU A 867 -13.27 7.04 -34.85
C LEU A 867 -14.38 7.49 -33.90
N VAL A 868 -14.56 8.80 -33.73
CA VAL A 868 -15.67 9.40 -32.99
C VAL A 868 -17.01 9.02 -33.61
N ALA A 869 -17.16 9.21 -34.93
CA ALA A 869 -18.37 8.83 -35.65
C ALA A 869 -18.67 7.33 -35.56
N ALA A 870 -17.63 6.50 -35.40
CA ALA A 870 -17.75 5.06 -35.19
C ALA A 870 -18.00 4.65 -33.72
N GLY A 871 -18.03 5.61 -32.78
CA GLY A 871 -18.22 5.36 -31.36
C GLY A 871 -17.05 4.64 -30.68
N ILE A 872 -15.83 4.74 -31.23
CA ILE A 872 -14.63 4.10 -30.68
C ILE A 872 -13.96 4.97 -29.61
N THR A 873 -13.98 6.28 -29.81
CA THR A 873 -13.36 7.28 -28.95
C THR A 873 -14.18 8.57 -28.98
N GLY A 874 -13.83 9.53 -28.12
CA GLY A 874 -14.51 10.82 -28.04
C GLY A 874 -14.91 11.17 -26.61
N THR A 875 -15.16 12.45 -26.38
CA THR A 875 -15.80 12.93 -25.16
C THR A 875 -17.27 12.52 -25.11
N LEU A 876 -17.93 12.71 -23.96
CA LEU A 876 -19.38 12.44 -23.84
C LEU A 876 -20.23 13.25 -24.83
N ASP A 877 -19.71 14.38 -25.31
CA ASP A 877 -20.41 15.30 -26.19
C ASP A 877 -20.19 15.00 -27.66
N GLU A 878 -19.01 14.48 -27.99
CA GLU A 878 -18.64 14.04 -29.33
C GLU A 878 -19.27 12.68 -29.66
N MET A 879 -19.45 11.82 -28.65
CA MET A 879 -19.95 10.47 -28.84
C MET A 879 -21.39 10.46 -29.36
N PRO A 880 -21.72 9.57 -30.32
CA PRO A 880 -23.09 9.41 -30.79
C PRO A 880 -24.01 9.11 -29.60
N SER A 881 -25.18 9.76 -29.54
CA SER A 881 -26.17 9.47 -28.50
C SER A 881 -26.51 7.97 -28.55
N THR A 882 -26.02 7.21 -27.58
CA THR A 882 -26.42 5.81 -27.40
C THR A 882 -27.88 5.82 -26.96
N THR A 883 -28.77 5.42 -27.86
CA THR A 883 -30.21 5.20 -27.59
C THR A 883 -30.44 4.20 -26.48
#